data_AF-A0A0X3PXC0-F1
#
_entry.id   AF-A0A0X3PXC0-F1
#
_cell.length_a   1.000
_cell.length_b   1.000
_cell.length_c   1.000
_cell.angle_alpha   90.00
_cell.angle_beta   90.00
_cell.angle_gamma   90.00
#
_symmetry.space_group_name_H-M   'P 1'
#
loop_
_entity.id
_entity.type
_entity.pdbx_description
1 polymer ?
#
loop_
_entity_poly.entity_id
_entity_poly.type
_entity_poly.pdbx_seq_one_letter_code
_entity_poly.pdbx_strand_id
1 'polypeptide(L)'
;MVLHFLGLDHIGHVEGPMGASTAPKLREMDEVVWKVYQHLNASGRQDWLLAITGDHGMSDQGSHGGASFFETSTTLLLISPKFADVPTESACELNGNVYSQHTDQTDLATLIGLLTGVGIPSGSIGVPPARTLLAFWPQALERLRVLLQLQQHLNHLVTFVLIKSGRSHLFVPNEVADLQQVKNEIMGLLEVCSGPVSKSSNECGRLDSRTDQITRRLLSLMHRFQKRVLLSAVESNLQVVGISIIFMWVIALSFCLPAMCEILCTQDIVHLETTRDQIYTLMVKLLAAFTLSILGLHLSSLFSSSLVEEEHQTWYFFSTSVLSFVIIVMAVADHASDRLRVRGTRILSITLILIVDRFLLRHLNKTGDKWIHLPDLTDWLNENETILWSSEVFAWLLLVFCVRLVLCHPAPRFRSYHMRSVGSLLLVAVSQLVYRYASSVPSGGRSHAFSWTSAVWPARIAYVCILLDLFTSLQMTAALVRWSNALSADADHSHESPVITSGGNPSVSPLHAFGLLAMLLGRPSGTLLWAGVLLKETLLTHAFHSELVASSRCSAHAQTKMKYFLVMLYWIQGWTTFFQAGNSNKFNTIDLAAGYVGLSSHTNALFLLLTVSYTFAGPIFWQLSLFYRFFASQCHRTRWSERNSSNHLKGRFGSLSLGLLTATTTVSATVCFILHNHLFIWSVFAPKLFYMAVLNIVFIPLLVLIDVF
;
A
#
# COMPACT_ATOMS: atom_id res chain seq x y z
N MET A 1 -18.20 -17.31 -28.60
CA MET A 1 -16.80 -17.71 -28.28
C MET A 1 -16.04 -16.44 -27.97
N VAL A 2 -15.20 -16.44 -26.93
CA VAL A 2 -14.35 -15.30 -26.55
C VAL A 2 -12.92 -15.81 -26.52
N LEU A 3 -12.02 -15.14 -27.23
CA LEU A 3 -10.59 -15.44 -27.27
C LEU A 3 -9.83 -14.23 -26.73
N HIS A 4 -8.85 -14.47 -25.85
CA HIS A 4 -8.06 -13.42 -25.21
C HIS A 4 -6.58 -13.71 -25.39
N PHE A 5 -5.83 -12.72 -25.90
CA PHE A 5 -4.40 -12.85 -26.23
C PHE A 5 -3.57 -11.80 -25.49
N LEU A 6 -2.69 -12.25 -24.60
CA LEU A 6 -1.84 -11.36 -23.76
C LEU A 6 -0.49 -11.02 -24.39
N GLY A 7 -0.07 -11.73 -25.43
CA GLY A 7 1.33 -11.67 -25.89
C GLY A 7 1.78 -10.32 -26.44
N LEU A 8 0.86 -9.53 -26.99
CA LEU A 8 1.18 -8.20 -27.51
C LEU A 8 1.39 -7.18 -26.37
N ASP A 9 0.57 -7.26 -25.32
CA ASP A 9 0.68 -6.41 -24.14
C ASP A 9 2.02 -6.65 -23.41
N HIS A 10 2.36 -7.92 -23.17
CA HIS A 10 3.64 -8.28 -22.55
C HIS A 10 4.86 -7.75 -23.32
N ILE A 11 4.86 -7.85 -24.66
CA ILE A 11 5.95 -7.30 -25.49
C ILE A 11 5.98 -5.78 -25.39
N GLY A 12 4.80 -5.14 -25.41
CA GLY A 12 4.67 -3.71 -25.23
C GLY A 12 5.24 -3.21 -23.90
N HIS A 13 5.05 -3.95 -22.80
CA HIS A 13 5.66 -3.62 -21.50
C HIS A 13 7.18 -3.74 -21.47
N VAL A 14 7.75 -4.66 -22.24
CA VAL A 14 9.18 -4.94 -22.23
C VAL A 14 9.96 -4.02 -23.16
N GLU A 15 9.45 -3.80 -24.37
CA GLU A 15 10.17 -3.10 -25.44
C GLU A 15 9.56 -1.76 -25.85
N GLY A 16 8.37 -1.43 -25.32
CA GLY A 16 7.55 -0.32 -25.80
C GLY A 16 6.76 -0.65 -27.08
N PRO A 17 5.81 0.21 -27.48
CA PRO A 17 4.95 -0.02 -28.64
C PRO A 17 5.71 -0.06 -29.97
N MET A 18 6.88 0.59 -30.04
CA MET A 18 7.75 0.59 -31.22
C MET A 18 8.92 -0.42 -31.11
N GLY A 19 8.83 -1.37 -30.17
CA GLY A 19 9.79 -2.45 -29.98
C GLY A 19 9.98 -3.32 -31.22
N ALA A 20 11.18 -3.92 -31.35
CA ALA A 20 11.52 -4.76 -32.49
C ALA A 20 10.63 -6.02 -32.59
N SER A 21 10.15 -6.52 -31.44
CA SER A 21 9.28 -7.69 -31.35
C SER A 21 7.81 -7.38 -31.61
N THR A 22 7.38 -6.11 -31.59
CA THR A 22 5.97 -5.72 -31.75
C THR A 22 5.44 -6.04 -33.14
N ALA A 23 6.18 -5.67 -34.20
CA ALA A 23 5.73 -5.90 -35.58
C ALA A 23 5.62 -7.39 -35.96
N PRO A 24 6.57 -8.28 -35.58
CA PRO A 24 6.39 -9.72 -35.69
C PRO A 24 5.17 -10.23 -34.92
N LYS A 25 4.93 -9.75 -33.68
CA LYS A 25 3.78 -10.20 -32.88
C LYS A 25 2.45 -9.78 -33.49
N LEU A 26 2.35 -8.56 -34.03
CA LEU A 26 1.17 -8.11 -34.75
C LEU A 26 0.88 -8.97 -35.98
N ARG A 27 1.91 -9.38 -36.73
CA ARG A 27 1.75 -10.35 -37.84
C ARG A 27 1.25 -11.71 -37.37
N GLU A 28 1.73 -12.21 -36.23
CA GLU A 28 1.20 -13.44 -35.63
C GLU A 28 -0.30 -13.29 -35.30
N MET A 29 -0.72 -12.15 -34.73
CA MET A 29 -2.13 -11.89 -34.43
C MET A 29 -2.98 -11.77 -35.70
N ASP A 30 -2.46 -11.15 -36.75
CA ASP A 30 -3.11 -11.08 -38.07
C ASP A 30 -3.32 -12.49 -38.66
N GLU A 31 -2.31 -13.37 -38.60
CA GLU A 31 -2.43 -14.76 -39.03
C GLU A 31 -3.50 -15.55 -38.24
N VAL A 32 -3.62 -15.29 -36.94
CA VAL A 32 -4.66 -15.90 -36.10
C VAL A 32 -6.05 -15.42 -36.54
N VAL A 33 -6.23 -14.11 -36.72
CA VAL A 33 -7.48 -13.52 -37.22
C VAL A 33 -7.84 -14.10 -38.59
N TRP A 34 -6.86 -14.20 -39.50
CA TRP A 34 -7.03 -14.75 -40.82
C TRP A 34 -7.51 -16.21 -40.79
N LYS A 35 -6.90 -17.06 -39.94
CA LYS A 35 -7.32 -18.45 -39.75
C LYS A 35 -8.77 -18.54 -39.27
N VAL A 36 -9.16 -17.72 -38.29
CA VAL A 36 -10.54 -17.70 -37.77
C VAL A 36 -11.52 -17.28 -38.87
N TYR A 37 -11.20 -16.21 -39.60
CA TYR A 37 -12.01 -15.73 -40.72
C TYR A 37 -12.19 -16.80 -41.81
N GLN A 38 -11.11 -17.47 -42.23
CA GLN A 38 -11.19 -18.53 -43.25
C GLN A 38 -12.14 -19.66 -42.84
N HIS A 39 -12.08 -20.11 -41.58
CA HIS A 39 -12.97 -21.17 -41.08
C HIS A 39 -14.44 -20.70 -41.01
N LEU A 40 -14.68 -19.46 -40.57
CA LEU A 40 -16.03 -18.89 -40.56
C LEU A 40 -16.60 -18.78 -41.96
N ASN A 41 -15.81 -18.28 -42.92
CA ASN A 41 -16.24 -18.10 -44.31
C ASN A 41 -16.46 -19.46 -45.01
N ALA A 42 -15.58 -20.44 -44.78
CA ALA A 42 -15.69 -21.79 -45.33
C ALA A 42 -16.94 -22.55 -44.83
N SER A 43 -17.51 -22.16 -43.69
CA SER A 43 -18.72 -22.80 -43.15
C SER A 43 -19.97 -22.60 -44.01
N GLY A 44 -19.95 -21.65 -44.95
CA GLY A 44 -21.10 -21.28 -45.79
C GLY A 44 -22.22 -20.55 -45.05
N ARG A 45 -22.11 -20.35 -43.73
CA ARG A 45 -23.08 -19.62 -42.91
C ARG A 45 -22.89 -18.11 -43.06
N GLN A 46 -23.99 -17.38 -43.10
CA GLN A 46 -24.00 -15.90 -43.18
C GLN A 46 -24.23 -15.24 -41.81
N ASP A 47 -24.64 -16.00 -40.80
CA ASP A 47 -24.99 -15.51 -39.47
C ASP A 47 -23.82 -15.62 -38.49
N TRP A 48 -22.77 -14.83 -38.71
CA TRP A 48 -21.67 -14.70 -37.76
C TRP A 48 -21.15 -13.26 -37.69
N LEU A 49 -20.56 -12.93 -36.54
CA LEU A 49 -19.81 -11.69 -36.31
C LEU A 49 -18.47 -12.05 -35.67
N LEU A 50 -17.39 -11.58 -36.29
CA LEU A 50 -16.07 -11.54 -35.69
C LEU A 50 -15.80 -10.11 -35.22
N ALA A 51 -15.72 -9.91 -33.91
CA ALA A 51 -15.37 -8.63 -33.29
C ALA A 51 -13.95 -8.72 -32.73
N ILE A 52 -13.09 -7.79 -33.13
CA ILE A 52 -11.70 -7.70 -32.70
C ILE A 52 -11.53 -6.36 -31.99
N THR A 53 -11.04 -6.39 -30.76
CA THR A 53 -10.84 -5.18 -29.96
C THR A 53 -9.75 -5.36 -28.91
N GLY A 54 -9.36 -4.26 -28.26
CA GLY A 54 -8.47 -4.24 -27.10
C GLY A 54 -9.17 -3.62 -25.89
N ASP A 55 -8.71 -3.97 -24.70
CA ASP A 55 -9.13 -3.38 -23.44
C ASP A 55 -8.45 -2.04 -23.16
N HIS A 56 -7.21 -1.85 -23.61
CA HIS A 56 -6.52 -0.57 -23.60
C HIS A 56 -5.47 -0.46 -24.73
N GLY A 57 -4.97 0.75 -24.94
CA GLY A 57 -3.80 1.01 -25.77
C GLY A 57 -2.51 1.02 -24.94
N MET A 58 -1.48 1.76 -25.39
CA MET A 58 -0.16 1.78 -24.75
C MET A 58 0.50 3.15 -24.91
N SER A 59 1.22 3.60 -23.90
CA SER A 59 2.11 4.76 -23.97
C SER A 59 3.43 4.42 -24.67
N ASP A 60 4.16 5.45 -25.11
CA ASP A 60 5.47 5.30 -25.77
C ASP A 60 6.52 4.58 -24.90
N GLN A 61 6.35 4.58 -23.58
CA GLN A 61 7.26 3.92 -22.65
C GLN A 61 6.93 2.44 -22.41
N GLY A 62 5.89 1.89 -23.04
CA GLY A 62 5.45 0.52 -22.75
C GLY A 62 4.74 0.41 -21.42
N SER A 63 3.91 1.40 -21.07
CA SER A 63 3.00 1.34 -19.93
C SER A 63 1.61 1.70 -20.41
N HIS A 64 0.56 1.32 -19.69
CA HIS A 64 -0.81 1.69 -20.05
C HIS A 64 -1.63 2.07 -18.82
N GLY A 65 -2.82 2.62 -19.10
CA GLY A 65 -3.84 3.02 -18.14
C GLY A 65 -3.93 4.54 -17.90
N GLY A 66 -2.97 5.31 -18.39
CA GLY A 66 -3.06 6.76 -18.39
C GLY A 66 -4.27 7.26 -19.17
N ALA A 67 -4.57 8.55 -19.03
CA ALA A 67 -5.64 9.19 -19.78
C ALA A 67 -5.18 9.69 -21.17
N SER A 68 -4.00 9.26 -21.64
CA SER A 68 -3.50 9.69 -22.95
C SER A 68 -4.36 9.09 -24.07
N PHE A 69 -4.40 9.79 -25.20
CA PHE A 69 -5.15 9.33 -26.37
C PHE A 69 -4.71 7.92 -26.80
N PHE A 70 -3.39 7.65 -26.82
CA PHE A 70 -2.85 6.35 -27.24
C PHE A 70 -3.10 5.23 -26.24
N GLU A 71 -3.32 5.53 -24.95
CA GLU A 71 -3.63 4.54 -23.92
C GLU A 71 -5.13 4.24 -23.81
N THR A 72 -5.98 5.23 -24.09
CA THR A 72 -7.44 5.10 -23.99
C THR A 72 -8.09 4.69 -25.31
N SER A 73 -7.42 4.91 -26.44
CA SER A 73 -7.92 4.52 -27.75
C SER A 73 -7.52 3.10 -28.09
N THR A 74 -8.52 2.29 -28.41
CA THR A 74 -8.35 0.90 -28.86
C THR A 74 -9.01 0.71 -30.20
N THR A 75 -8.56 -0.30 -30.94
CA THR A 75 -9.21 -0.67 -32.20
C THR A 75 -10.52 -1.40 -31.91
N LEU A 76 -11.55 -1.15 -32.72
CA LEU A 76 -12.73 -1.99 -32.83
C LEU A 76 -12.95 -2.33 -34.30
N LEU A 77 -12.80 -3.62 -34.65
CA LEU A 77 -13.03 -4.13 -35.99
C LEU A 77 -14.17 -5.15 -35.96
N LEU A 78 -15.22 -4.90 -36.74
CA LEU A 78 -16.39 -5.77 -36.88
C LEU A 78 -16.42 -6.37 -38.28
N ILE A 79 -16.35 -7.70 -38.37
CA ILE A 79 -16.31 -8.44 -39.63
C ILE A 79 -17.51 -9.38 -39.68
N SER A 80 -18.31 -9.28 -40.74
CA SER A 80 -19.48 -10.13 -40.98
C SER A 80 -19.90 -10.03 -42.45
N PRO A 81 -20.45 -11.10 -43.07
CA PRO A 81 -21.04 -11.02 -44.40
C PRO A 81 -22.22 -10.04 -44.46
N LYS A 82 -22.90 -9.82 -43.32
CA LYS A 82 -24.05 -8.90 -43.22
C LYS A 82 -23.70 -7.43 -43.44
N PHE A 83 -22.42 -7.07 -43.46
CA PHE A 83 -21.99 -5.70 -43.77
C PHE A 83 -21.86 -5.43 -45.28
N ALA A 84 -21.98 -6.45 -46.14
CA ALA A 84 -21.76 -6.31 -47.59
C ALA A 84 -22.69 -5.27 -48.25
N ASP A 85 -23.94 -5.20 -47.82
CA ASP A 85 -24.97 -4.31 -48.40
C ASP A 85 -25.10 -2.97 -47.64
N VAL A 86 -24.22 -2.70 -46.68
CA VAL A 86 -24.28 -1.49 -45.84
C VAL A 86 -23.24 -0.47 -46.30
N PRO A 87 -23.65 0.77 -46.65
CA PRO A 87 -22.76 1.80 -47.16
C PRO A 87 -21.47 1.95 -46.35
N THR A 88 -20.34 2.02 -47.05
CA THR A 88 -19.00 2.21 -46.46
C THR A 88 -18.69 3.69 -46.42
N GLU A 89 -18.60 4.27 -45.22
CA GLU A 89 -17.95 5.57 -44.99
C GLU A 89 -16.50 5.36 -44.53
N SER A 90 -15.61 6.30 -44.81
CA SER A 90 -14.21 6.28 -44.35
C SER A 90 -14.14 6.49 -42.83
N ALA A 91 -14.08 5.39 -42.07
CA ALA A 91 -13.99 5.42 -40.60
C ALA A 91 -12.59 5.81 -40.05
N CYS A 92 -11.61 6.08 -40.93
CA CYS A 92 -10.20 6.27 -40.55
C CYS A 92 -9.73 7.73 -40.59
N GLU A 93 -10.62 8.71 -40.73
CA GLU A 93 -10.24 10.12 -40.74
C GLU A 93 -10.00 10.63 -39.32
N LEU A 94 -8.82 11.21 -39.08
CA LEU A 94 -8.41 11.79 -37.81
C LEU A 94 -8.68 13.30 -37.82
N ASN A 95 -9.37 13.80 -36.80
CA ASN A 95 -9.47 15.23 -36.51
C ASN A 95 -8.72 15.52 -35.20
N GLY A 96 -7.41 15.79 -35.30
CA GLY A 96 -6.51 15.85 -34.15
C GLY A 96 -6.34 14.46 -33.52
N ASN A 97 -6.67 14.34 -32.23
CA ASN A 97 -6.62 13.08 -31.48
C ASN A 97 -8.03 12.46 -31.32
N VAL A 98 -8.87 12.51 -32.35
CA VAL A 98 -10.21 11.91 -32.32
C VAL A 98 -10.53 11.36 -33.71
N TYR A 99 -10.94 10.09 -33.77
CA TYR A 99 -11.44 9.48 -35.00
C TYR A 99 -12.83 10.02 -35.36
N SER A 100 -13.06 10.29 -36.64
CA SER A 100 -14.34 10.78 -37.18
C SER A 100 -15.52 9.86 -36.81
N GLN A 101 -15.27 8.55 -36.73
CA GLN A 101 -16.17 7.57 -36.14
C GLN A 101 -15.49 6.91 -34.93
N HIS A 102 -16.15 6.96 -33.78
CA HIS A 102 -15.70 6.29 -32.56
C HIS A 102 -16.88 5.59 -31.88
N THR A 103 -16.55 4.64 -31.00
CA THR A 103 -17.51 3.84 -30.22
C THR A 103 -16.90 3.69 -28.84
N ASP A 104 -17.71 3.83 -27.78
CA ASP A 104 -17.25 3.63 -26.42
C ASP A 104 -17.17 2.12 -26.13
N GLN A 105 -16.17 1.66 -25.37
CA GLN A 105 -16.08 0.24 -25.00
C GLN A 105 -17.35 -0.28 -24.31
N THR A 106 -18.06 0.60 -23.59
CA THR A 106 -19.34 0.27 -22.94
C THR A 106 -20.46 -0.11 -23.92
N ASP A 107 -20.36 0.30 -25.20
CA ASP A 107 -21.34 0.02 -26.25
C ASP A 107 -21.40 -1.47 -26.62
N LEU A 108 -20.26 -2.16 -26.48
CA LEU A 108 -20.10 -3.55 -26.89
C LEU A 108 -20.99 -4.50 -26.07
N ALA A 109 -21.19 -4.22 -24.78
CA ALA A 109 -22.02 -5.04 -23.91
C ALA A 109 -23.50 -5.04 -24.36
N THR A 110 -24.04 -3.87 -24.70
CA THR A 110 -25.39 -3.75 -25.27
C THR A 110 -25.48 -4.46 -26.61
N LEU A 111 -24.48 -4.27 -27.48
CA LEU A 111 -24.45 -4.87 -28.81
C LEU A 111 -24.43 -6.41 -28.75
N ILE A 112 -23.54 -7.01 -27.94
CA ILE A 112 -23.44 -8.46 -27.79
C ILE A 112 -24.73 -9.04 -27.21
N GLY A 113 -25.31 -8.38 -26.21
CA GLY A 113 -26.58 -8.80 -25.60
C GLY A 113 -27.73 -8.86 -26.60
N LEU A 114 -27.80 -7.88 -27.52
CA LEU A 114 -28.77 -7.87 -28.61
C LEU A 114 -28.51 -8.98 -29.64
N LEU A 115 -27.27 -9.10 -30.13
CA LEU A 115 -26.92 -10.06 -31.19
C LEU A 115 -27.07 -11.52 -30.77
N THR A 116 -26.78 -11.83 -29.51
CA THR A 116 -26.86 -13.19 -28.98
C THR A 116 -28.27 -13.57 -28.52
N GLY A 117 -29.18 -12.60 -28.38
CA GLY A 117 -30.54 -12.82 -27.89
C GLY A 117 -30.64 -13.12 -26.38
N VAL A 118 -29.52 -13.10 -25.64
CA VAL A 118 -29.51 -13.36 -24.18
C VAL A 118 -30.05 -12.18 -23.37
N GLY A 119 -30.22 -11.01 -24.00
CA GLY A 119 -30.71 -9.78 -23.40
C GLY A 119 -29.60 -8.78 -23.09
N ILE A 120 -29.98 -7.51 -22.95
CA ILE A 120 -29.07 -6.42 -22.62
C ILE A 120 -28.74 -6.51 -21.11
N PRO A 121 -27.45 -6.46 -20.70
CA PRO A 121 -27.11 -6.44 -19.29
C PRO A 121 -27.81 -5.28 -18.56
N SER A 122 -28.40 -5.53 -17.39
CA SER A 122 -29.32 -4.59 -16.72
C SER A 122 -28.72 -3.23 -16.37
N GLY A 123 -27.39 -3.14 -16.20
CA GLY A 123 -26.64 -1.91 -15.94
C GLY A 123 -25.92 -1.33 -17.17
N SER A 124 -26.09 -1.91 -18.36
CA SER A 124 -25.40 -1.44 -19.56
C SER A 124 -25.94 -0.08 -20.00
N ILE A 125 -25.06 0.92 -20.13
CA ILE A 125 -25.40 2.24 -20.69
C ILE A 125 -25.01 2.36 -22.17
N GLY A 126 -24.51 1.27 -22.76
CA GLY A 126 -23.93 1.25 -24.10
C GLY A 126 -24.93 1.51 -25.21
N VAL A 127 -24.48 2.21 -26.25
CA VAL A 127 -25.24 2.60 -27.45
C VAL A 127 -24.74 1.77 -28.64
N PRO A 128 -25.54 0.82 -29.17
CA PRO A 128 -25.08 -0.01 -30.27
C PRO A 128 -24.83 0.86 -31.52
N PRO A 129 -23.75 0.62 -32.28
CA PRO A 129 -23.48 1.37 -33.51
C PRO A 129 -24.63 1.24 -34.51
N ALA A 130 -25.09 2.37 -35.06
CA ALA A 130 -26.23 2.41 -35.99
C ALA A 130 -26.02 1.49 -37.20
N ARG A 131 -24.78 1.40 -37.68
CA ARG A 131 -24.39 0.52 -38.79
C ARG A 131 -24.65 -0.95 -38.49
N THR A 132 -24.39 -1.38 -37.26
CA THR A 132 -24.61 -2.77 -36.85
C THR A 132 -26.10 -3.08 -36.75
N LEU A 133 -26.93 -2.12 -36.32
CA LEU A 133 -28.39 -2.29 -36.33
C LEU A 133 -28.94 -2.49 -37.74
N LEU A 134 -28.44 -1.71 -38.71
CA LEU A 134 -28.80 -1.84 -40.13
C LEU A 134 -28.36 -3.18 -40.73
N ALA A 135 -27.13 -3.61 -40.44
CA ALA A 135 -26.56 -4.85 -40.98
C ALA A 135 -27.28 -6.11 -40.46
N PHE A 136 -27.54 -6.18 -39.15
CA PHE A 136 -28.05 -7.39 -38.51
C PHE A 136 -29.58 -7.48 -38.50
N TRP A 137 -30.29 -6.34 -38.61
CA TRP A 137 -31.75 -6.28 -38.72
C TRP A 137 -32.17 -5.39 -39.90
N PRO A 138 -31.95 -5.83 -41.15
CA PRO A 138 -32.22 -5.03 -42.34
C PRO A 138 -33.72 -4.80 -42.56
N GLN A 139 -34.60 -5.75 -42.19
CA GLN A 139 -36.04 -5.52 -42.30
C GLN A 139 -36.52 -4.52 -41.24
N ALA A 140 -37.19 -3.45 -41.67
CA ALA A 140 -37.67 -2.41 -40.76
C ALA A 140 -38.55 -2.95 -39.61
N LEU A 141 -39.40 -3.94 -39.87
CA LEU A 141 -40.26 -4.51 -38.84
C LEU A 141 -39.48 -5.25 -37.73
N GLU A 142 -38.42 -5.98 -38.09
CA GLU A 142 -37.55 -6.64 -37.11
C GLU A 142 -36.73 -5.62 -36.33
N ARG A 143 -36.20 -4.63 -37.03
CA ARG A 143 -35.47 -3.52 -36.42
C ARG A 143 -36.31 -2.74 -35.42
N LEU A 144 -37.60 -2.52 -35.70
CA LEU A 144 -38.53 -1.91 -34.73
C LEU A 144 -38.66 -2.70 -33.43
N ARG A 145 -38.61 -4.05 -33.47
CA ARG A 145 -38.63 -4.88 -32.24
C ARG A 145 -37.36 -4.69 -31.40
N VAL A 146 -36.21 -4.61 -32.06
CA VAL A 146 -34.92 -4.33 -31.40
C VAL A 146 -34.88 -2.92 -30.82
N LEU A 147 -35.39 -1.92 -31.56
CA LEU A 147 -35.51 -0.55 -31.07
C LEU A 147 -36.47 -0.46 -29.87
N LEU A 148 -37.55 -1.25 -29.84
CA LEU A 148 -38.44 -1.34 -28.68
C LEU A 148 -37.70 -1.90 -27.46
N GLN A 149 -36.88 -2.93 -27.63
CA GLN A 149 -36.06 -3.50 -26.55
C GLN A 149 -35.05 -2.47 -26.01
N LEU A 150 -34.36 -1.75 -26.90
CA LEU A 150 -33.46 -0.65 -26.53
C LEU A 150 -34.18 0.49 -25.81
N GLN A 151 -35.36 0.87 -26.28
CA GLN A 151 -36.20 1.89 -25.67
C GLN A 151 -36.62 1.49 -24.25
N GLN A 152 -37.10 0.25 -24.07
CA GLN A 152 -37.51 -0.27 -22.77
C GLN A 152 -36.33 -0.33 -21.79
N HIS A 153 -35.16 -0.75 -22.28
CA HIS A 153 -33.92 -0.78 -21.50
C HIS A 153 -33.51 0.63 -21.03
N LEU A 154 -33.47 1.60 -21.95
CA LEU A 154 -33.18 3.00 -21.60
C LEU A 154 -34.22 3.54 -20.60
N ASN A 155 -35.50 3.24 -20.78
CA ASN A 155 -36.55 3.66 -19.85
C ASN A 155 -36.36 3.07 -18.45
N HIS A 156 -35.93 1.80 -18.35
CA HIS A 156 -35.60 1.18 -17.07
C HIS A 156 -34.42 1.88 -16.38
N LEU A 157 -33.35 2.19 -17.12
CA LEU A 157 -32.18 2.92 -16.60
C LEU A 157 -32.56 4.33 -16.12
N VAL A 158 -33.32 5.07 -16.94
CA VAL A 158 -33.79 6.42 -16.59
C VAL A 158 -34.65 6.39 -15.33
N THR A 159 -35.59 5.45 -15.24
CA THR A 159 -36.45 5.27 -14.06
C THR A 159 -35.63 4.93 -12.82
N PHE A 160 -34.62 4.07 -12.94
CA PHE A 160 -33.70 3.73 -11.85
C PHE A 160 -32.96 4.98 -11.33
N VAL A 161 -32.43 5.80 -12.24
CA VAL A 161 -31.72 7.06 -11.88
C VAL A 161 -32.67 8.09 -11.25
N LEU A 162 -33.88 8.24 -11.78
CA LEU A 162 -34.86 9.21 -11.27
C LEU A 162 -35.42 8.81 -9.89
N ILE A 163 -35.77 7.54 -9.69
CA ILE A 163 -36.49 7.08 -8.50
C ILE A 163 -35.54 6.67 -7.36
N LYS A 164 -34.43 5.99 -7.67
CA LYS A 164 -33.58 5.39 -6.63
C LYS A 164 -32.31 6.17 -6.31
N SER A 165 -31.77 6.96 -7.24
CA SER A 165 -30.47 7.61 -7.01
C SER A 165 -30.56 9.09 -6.62
N GLY A 166 -31.75 9.71 -6.61
CA GLY A 166 -31.90 11.14 -6.29
C GLY A 166 -31.19 12.09 -7.26
N ARG A 167 -30.78 11.60 -8.45
CA ARG A 167 -30.01 12.36 -9.45
C ARG A 167 -30.91 12.86 -10.58
N SER A 168 -31.97 13.59 -10.22
CA SER A 168 -32.93 14.14 -11.20
C SER A 168 -32.30 15.09 -12.23
N HIS A 169 -31.15 15.69 -11.91
CA HIS A 169 -30.38 16.57 -12.80
C HIS A 169 -29.73 15.86 -14.01
N LEU A 170 -29.62 14.52 -13.99
CA LEU A 170 -29.05 13.75 -15.09
C LEU A 170 -29.95 13.69 -16.33
N PHE A 171 -31.23 14.07 -16.21
CA PHE A 171 -32.21 13.97 -17.29
C PHE A 171 -33.09 15.21 -17.41
N VAL A 172 -33.40 15.62 -18.65
CA VAL A 172 -34.30 16.75 -18.91
C VAL A 172 -35.72 16.20 -19.05
N PRO A 173 -36.76 16.80 -18.44
CA PRO A 173 -38.15 16.33 -18.55
C PRO A 173 -38.63 16.08 -19.99
N ASN A 174 -38.16 16.89 -20.94
CA ASN A 174 -38.46 16.75 -22.36
C ASN A 174 -37.94 15.42 -22.95
N GLU A 175 -36.82 14.90 -22.46
CA GLU A 175 -36.24 13.65 -22.95
C GLU A 175 -37.05 12.42 -22.48
N VAL A 176 -37.69 12.48 -21.32
CA VAL A 176 -38.62 11.42 -20.86
C VAL A 176 -39.87 11.41 -21.72
N ALA A 177 -40.41 12.59 -22.04
CA ALA A 177 -41.53 12.72 -22.97
C ALA A 177 -41.16 12.20 -24.37
N ASP A 178 -39.99 12.57 -24.89
CA ASP A 178 -39.47 12.06 -26.16
C ASP A 178 -39.30 10.54 -26.15
N LEU A 179 -38.75 9.98 -25.07
CA LEU A 179 -38.54 8.54 -24.92
C LEU A 179 -39.87 7.77 -24.93
N GLN A 180 -40.90 8.33 -24.27
CA GLN A 180 -42.25 7.75 -24.27
C GLN A 180 -42.95 7.93 -25.62
N GLN A 181 -42.72 9.06 -26.31
CA GLN A 181 -43.23 9.27 -27.66
C GLN A 181 -42.64 8.24 -28.63
N VAL A 182 -41.32 8.02 -28.58
CA VAL A 182 -40.63 6.99 -29.38
C VAL A 182 -41.24 5.60 -29.12
N LYS A 183 -41.52 5.25 -27.87
CA LYS A 183 -42.21 3.98 -27.53
C LYS A 183 -43.56 3.86 -28.23
N ASN A 184 -44.39 4.90 -28.13
CA ASN A 184 -45.74 4.90 -28.70
C ASN A 184 -45.69 4.81 -30.23
N GLU A 185 -44.76 5.52 -30.87
CA GLU A 185 -44.52 5.45 -32.32
C GLU A 185 -44.12 4.03 -32.76
N ILE A 186 -43.19 3.38 -32.03
CA ILE A 186 -42.77 2.01 -32.32
C ILE A 186 -43.93 1.02 -32.16
N MET A 187 -44.68 1.09 -31.05
CA MET A 187 -45.82 0.19 -30.81
C MET A 187 -46.91 0.36 -31.85
N GLY A 188 -47.25 1.60 -32.22
CA GLY A 188 -48.26 1.86 -33.25
C GLY A 188 -47.85 1.32 -34.63
N LEU A 189 -46.59 1.50 -35.03
CA LEU A 189 -46.08 0.92 -36.28
C LEU A 189 -46.05 -0.61 -36.27
N LEU A 190 -45.67 -1.22 -35.14
CA LEU A 190 -45.71 -2.67 -34.99
C LEU A 190 -47.13 -3.22 -35.07
N GLU A 191 -48.11 -2.55 -34.45
CA GLU A 191 -49.52 -2.96 -34.49
C GLU A 191 -50.11 -2.87 -35.90
N VAL A 192 -49.91 -1.74 -36.59
CA VAL A 192 -50.44 -1.50 -37.94
C VAL A 192 -49.77 -2.39 -38.99
N CYS A 193 -48.44 -2.54 -38.94
CA CYS A 193 -47.69 -3.23 -39.98
C CYS A 193 -47.43 -4.72 -39.72
N SER A 194 -47.71 -5.25 -38.53
CA SER A 194 -47.70 -6.70 -38.26
C SER A 194 -49.07 -7.37 -38.46
N GLY A 195 -50.15 -6.60 -38.60
CA GLY A 195 -51.52 -7.11 -38.73
C GLY A 195 -51.93 -7.52 -40.15
N PRO A 196 -53.07 -8.23 -40.32
CA PRO A 196 -53.54 -8.75 -41.61
C PRO A 196 -53.98 -7.66 -42.63
N VAL A 197 -54.15 -6.40 -42.19
CA VAL A 197 -54.56 -5.24 -43.01
C VAL A 197 -53.34 -4.46 -43.55
N SER A 198 -52.12 -4.97 -43.38
CA SER A 198 -50.86 -4.22 -43.62
C SER A 198 -50.64 -3.72 -45.04
N LYS A 199 -51.30 -4.28 -46.06
CA LYS A 199 -51.06 -3.96 -47.48
C LYS A 199 -51.76 -2.71 -48.01
N SER A 200 -52.68 -2.08 -47.26
CA SER A 200 -53.43 -0.91 -47.74
C SER A 200 -53.18 0.40 -46.97
N SER A 201 -52.28 0.41 -45.98
CA SER A 201 -51.99 1.63 -45.21
C SER A 201 -50.82 2.40 -45.82
N ASN A 202 -50.99 3.71 -46.05
CA ASN A 202 -49.91 4.61 -46.47
C ASN A 202 -48.73 4.65 -45.47
N GLU A 203 -48.96 4.22 -44.23
CA GLU A 203 -47.93 4.19 -43.18
C GLU A 203 -46.94 3.04 -43.38
N CYS A 204 -47.39 1.84 -43.76
CA CYS A 204 -46.48 0.72 -44.01
C CYS A 204 -45.67 0.91 -45.31
N GLY A 205 -46.16 1.72 -46.26
CA GLY A 205 -45.41 2.12 -47.46
C GLY A 205 -44.21 3.05 -47.20
N ARG A 206 -44.11 3.64 -45.99
CA ARG A 206 -42.97 4.50 -45.57
C ARG A 206 -42.22 3.95 -44.36
N LEU A 207 -42.38 2.65 -44.09
CA LEU A 207 -41.89 2.01 -42.86
C LEU A 207 -40.37 2.14 -42.68
N ASP A 208 -39.59 1.97 -43.76
CA ASP A 208 -38.12 2.08 -43.70
C ASP A 208 -37.68 3.49 -43.28
N SER A 209 -38.21 4.52 -43.93
CA SER A 209 -37.90 5.92 -43.63
C SER A 209 -38.29 6.31 -42.20
N ARG A 210 -39.47 5.88 -41.73
CA ARG A 210 -39.90 6.11 -40.34
C ARG A 210 -38.99 5.37 -39.35
N THR A 211 -38.62 4.12 -39.65
CA THR A 211 -37.74 3.32 -38.78
C THR A 211 -36.36 3.95 -38.67
N ASP A 212 -35.82 4.51 -39.75
CA ASP A 212 -34.55 5.24 -39.74
C ASP A 212 -34.61 6.53 -38.91
N GLN A 213 -35.73 7.26 -38.95
CA GLN A 213 -35.96 8.43 -38.12
C GLN A 213 -36.03 8.06 -36.63
N ILE A 214 -36.77 7.01 -36.30
CA ILE A 214 -36.88 6.47 -34.93
C ILE A 214 -35.51 6.00 -34.43
N THR A 215 -34.75 5.27 -35.27
CA THR A 215 -33.39 4.79 -34.94
C THR A 215 -32.49 5.96 -34.55
N ARG A 216 -32.42 7.01 -35.38
CA ARG A 216 -31.59 8.20 -35.10
C ARG A 216 -32.01 8.90 -33.82
N ARG A 217 -33.32 9.06 -33.59
CA ARG A 217 -33.85 9.74 -32.40
C ARG A 217 -33.56 8.95 -31.11
N LEU A 218 -33.76 7.63 -31.13
CA LEU A 218 -33.48 6.77 -29.98
C LEU A 218 -31.99 6.69 -29.65
N LEU A 219 -31.12 6.44 -30.65
CA LEU A 219 -29.67 6.40 -30.42
C LEU A 219 -29.15 7.75 -29.92
N SER A 220 -29.69 8.86 -30.41
CA SER A 220 -29.36 10.20 -29.91
C SER A 220 -29.74 10.41 -28.43
N LEU A 221 -30.90 9.90 -28.00
CA LEU A 221 -31.31 9.90 -26.58
C LEU A 221 -30.37 9.05 -25.73
N MET A 222 -30.04 7.84 -26.19
CA MET A 222 -29.12 6.94 -25.47
C MET A 222 -27.73 7.55 -25.34
N HIS A 223 -27.19 8.15 -26.40
CA HIS A 223 -25.86 8.77 -26.39
C HIS A 223 -25.79 9.96 -25.42
N ARG A 224 -26.85 10.80 -25.39
CA ARG A 224 -26.93 11.88 -24.39
C ARG A 224 -26.98 11.35 -22.96
N PHE A 225 -27.73 10.27 -22.72
CA PHE A 225 -27.80 9.63 -21.40
C PHE A 225 -26.44 9.08 -20.97
N GLN A 226 -25.82 8.26 -21.82
CA GLN A 226 -24.51 7.66 -21.59
C GLN A 226 -23.47 8.72 -21.25
N LYS A 227 -23.37 9.77 -22.07
CA LYS A 227 -22.42 10.88 -21.86
C LYS A 227 -22.61 11.54 -20.49
N ARG A 228 -23.85 11.82 -20.07
CA ARG A 228 -24.10 12.43 -18.76
C ARG A 228 -23.82 11.48 -17.60
N VAL A 229 -24.15 10.19 -17.73
CA VAL A 229 -23.87 9.19 -16.69
C VAL A 229 -22.36 9.03 -16.50
N LEU A 230 -21.59 8.95 -17.59
CA LEU A 230 -20.13 8.88 -17.55
C LEU A 230 -19.52 10.12 -16.88
N LEU A 231 -20.09 11.32 -17.11
CA LEU A 231 -19.62 12.54 -16.47
C LEU A 231 -20.06 12.70 -15.00
N SER A 232 -21.28 12.28 -14.65
CA SER A 232 -21.87 12.46 -13.30
C SER A 232 -21.38 11.46 -12.25
N ALA A 233 -20.88 10.29 -12.67
CA ALA A 233 -20.29 9.31 -11.77
C ALA A 233 -19.13 9.90 -10.91
N VAL A 234 -18.58 11.04 -11.31
CA VAL A 234 -17.41 11.69 -10.69
C VAL A 234 -17.79 12.72 -9.61
N GLU A 235 -18.99 13.32 -9.62
CA GLU A 235 -19.22 14.58 -8.87
C GLU A 235 -19.91 14.44 -7.49
N SER A 236 -20.79 13.45 -7.27
CA SER A 236 -21.78 13.57 -6.18
C SER A 236 -21.25 13.44 -4.74
N ASN A 237 -20.00 13.02 -4.53
CA ASN A 237 -19.41 12.85 -3.19
C ASN A 237 -18.17 13.74 -2.95
N LEU A 238 -17.73 14.51 -3.96
CA LEU A 238 -16.46 15.22 -3.89
C LEU A 238 -16.46 16.34 -2.83
N GLN A 239 -17.61 17.00 -2.62
CA GLN A 239 -17.73 18.05 -1.60
C GLN A 239 -17.57 17.52 -0.16
N VAL A 240 -18.25 16.42 0.18
CA VAL A 240 -18.17 15.81 1.52
C VAL A 240 -16.77 15.28 1.79
N VAL A 241 -16.16 14.63 0.80
CA VAL A 241 -14.78 14.15 0.89
C VAL A 241 -13.81 15.31 1.06
N GLY A 242 -13.98 16.39 0.29
CA GLY A 242 -13.16 17.60 0.40
C GLY A 242 -13.23 18.25 1.80
N ILE A 243 -14.44 18.40 2.35
CA ILE A 243 -14.63 18.91 3.72
C ILE A 243 -13.95 17.98 4.74
N SER A 244 -14.09 16.66 4.59
CA SER A 244 -13.46 15.69 5.48
C SER A 244 -11.93 15.81 5.46
N ILE A 245 -11.33 15.99 4.28
CA ILE A 245 -9.89 16.19 4.11
C ILE A 245 -9.42 17.49 4.78
N ILE A 246 -10.20 18.57 4.70
CA ILE A 246 -9.88 19.81 5.42
C ILE A 246 -9.83 19.56 6.93
N PHE A 247 -10.80 18.84 7.50
CA PHE A 247 -10.76 18.46 8.92
C PHE A 247 -9.53 17.59 9.25
N MET A 248 -9.18 16.63 8.39
CA MET A 248 -7.98 15.82 8.55
C MET A 248 -6.69 16.66 8.55
N TRP A 249 -6.62 17.72 7.73
CA TRP A 249 -5.49 18.68 7.75
C TRP A 249 -5.43 19.47 9.05
N VAL A 250 -6.57 19.96 9.54
CA VAL A 250 -6.64 20.67 10.84
C VAL A 250 -6.12 19.77 11.97
N ILE A 251 -6.54 18.51 12.00
CA ILE A 251 -6.09 17.54 13.01
C ILE A 251 -4.58 17.27 12.88
N ALA A 252 -4.09 16.94 11.68
CA ALA A 252 -2.68 16.64 11.46
C ALA A 252 -1.78 17.85 11.82
N LEU A 253 -2.17 19.06 11.43
CA LEU A 253 -1.45 20.28 11.76
C LEU A 253 -1.46 20.57 13.26
N SER A 254 -2.56 20.32 13.96
CA SER A 254 -2.65 20.53 15.42
C SER A 254 -1.61 19.71 16.20
N PHE A 255 -1.29 18.51 15.71
CA PHE A 255 -0.32 17.60 16.34
C PHE A 255 1.13 17.90 15.93
N CYS A 256 1.37 18.30 14.67
CA CYS A 256 2.72 18.55 14.13
C CYS A 256 3.26 19.95 14.42
N LEU A 257 2.41 20.99 14.32
CA LEU A 257 2.84 22.38 14.36
C LEU A 257 3.60 22.77 15.65
N PRO A 258 3.19 22.34 16.86
CA PRO A 258 3.94 22.64 18.07
C PRO A 258 5.39 22.14 18.02
N ALA A 259 5.58 20.89 17.57
CA ALA A 259 6.92 20.30 17.44
C ALA A 259 7.75 21.01 16.36
N MET A 260 7.15 21.36 15.22
CA MET A 260 7.82 22.11 14.16
C MET A 260 8.31 23.48 14.64
N CYS A 261 7.45 24.22 15.35
CA CYS A 261 7.80 25.52 15.92
C CYS A 261 8.96 25.41 16.92
N GLU A 262 8.93 24.41 17.81
CA GLU A 262 9.98 24.18 18.80
C GLU A 262 11.32 23.77 18.17
N ILE A 263 11.30 22.91 17.14
CA ILE A 263 12.50 22.52 16.40
C ILE A 263 13.14 23.75 15.73
N LEU A 264 12.32 24.58 15.10
CA LEU A 264 12.80 25.73 14.30
C LEU A 264 13.15 26.96 15.17
N CYS A 265 12.68 27.03 16.42
CA CYS A 265 12.98 28.14 17.33
C CYS A 265 14.51 28.35 17.49
N THR A 266 14.96 29.58 17.23
CA THR A 266 16.37 30.03 17.37
C THR A 266 16.61 30.79 18.68
N GLN A 267 15.58 31.36 19.29
CA GLN A 267 15.70 32.20 20.49
C GLN A 267 16.36 31.43 21.65
N ASP A 268 16.12 30.12 21.73
CA ASP A 268 16.68 29.25 22.77
C ASP A 268 18.22 29.14 22.74
N ILE A 269 18.89 29.48 21.63
CA ILE A 269 20.35 29.36 21.49
C ILE A 269 21.05 30.62 21.99
N VAL A 270 20.44 31.79 21.76
CA VAL A 270 21.03 33.11 22.07
C VAL A 270 21.14 33.35 23.58
N HIS A 271 20.28 32.73 24.38
CA HIS A 271 20.21 32.91 25.83
C HIS A 271 21.06 31.90 26.64
N LEU A 272 21.85 31.05 25.99
CA LEU A 272 22.69 30.06 26.68
C LEU A 272 24.03 30.67 27.13
N GLU A 273 24.38 30.48 28.40
CA GLU A 273 25.56 31.08 29.04
C GLU A 273 26.89 30.47 28.59
N THR A 274 26.91 29.22 28.11
CA THR A 274 28.15 28.52 27.73
C THR A 274 28.22 28.22 26.23
N THR A 275 29.39 28.42 25.63
CA THR A 275 29.68 28.08 24.22
C THR A 275 29.46 26.60 23.92
N ARG A 276 29.72 25.72 24.90
CA ARG A 276 29.50 24.27 24.77
C ARG A 276 28.02 23.91 24.64
N ASP A 277 27.15 24.48 25.47
CA ASP A 277 25.71 24.19 25.41
C ASP A 277 25.08 24.81 24.17
N GLN A 278 25.61 25.94 23.69
CA GLN A 278 25.23 26.53 22.39
C GLN A 278 25.55 25.58 21.23
N ILE A 279 26.77 25.03 21.16
CA ILE A 279 27.18 24.10 20.10
C ILE A 279 26.32 22.84 20.12
N TYR A 280 26.09 22.22 21.28
CA TYR A 280 25.26 21.01 21.38
C TYR A 280 23.78 21.29 21.01
N THR A 281 23.21 22.41 21.48
CA THR A 281 21.83 22.78 21.13
C THR A 281 21.69 23.03 19.64
N LEU A 282 22.68 23.68 19.01
CA LEU A 282 22.74 23.88 17.56
C LEU A 282 22.85 22.55 16.81
N MET A 283 23.71 21.64 17.27
CA MET A 283 23.91 20.31 16.72
C MET A 283 22.60 19.52 16.63
N VAL A 284 21.91 19.39 17.77
CA VAL A 284 20.64 18.67 17.86
C VAL A 284 19.54 19.38 17.05
N LYS A 285 19.54 20.71 17.04
CA LYS A 285 18.63 21.49 16.17
C LYS A 285 18.84 21.16 14.70
N LEU A 286 20.08 21.18 14.21
CA LEU A 286 20.40 20.87 12.83
C LEU A 286 19.93 19.46 12.47
N LEU A 287 20.15 18.51 13.35
CA LEU A 287 19.75 17.12 13.17
C LEU A 287 18.22 16.95 13.11
N ALA A 288 17.49 17.56 14.04
CA ALA A 288 16.04 17.57 14.04
C ALA A 288 15.46 18.29 12.81
N ALA A 289 15.98 19.48 12.47
CA ALA A 289 15.53 20.27 11.33
C ALA A 289 15.79 19.55 9.99
N PHE A 290 16.96 18.95 9.81
CA PHE A 290 17.29 18.15 8.63
C PHE A 290 16.33 16.98 8.44
N THR A 291 16.05 16.26 9.53
CA THR A 291 15.12 15.11 9.51
C THR A 291 13.68 15.56 9.22
N LEU A 292 13.25 16.69 9.78
CA LEU A 292 11.95 17.29 9.50
C LEU A 292 11.82 17.70 8.02
N SER A 293 12.86 18.31 7.44
CA SER A 293 12.90 18.66 6.01
C SER A 293 12.80 17.43 5.12
N ILE A 294 13.50 16.34 5.47
CA ILE A 294 13.42 15.06 4.74
C ILE A 294 12.00 14.48 4.78
N LEU A 295 11.33 14.49 5.94
CA LEU A 295 9.96 14.02 6.05
C LEU A 295 8.98 14.90 5.26
N GLY A 296 9.20 16.22 5.24
CA GLY A 296 8.46 17.14 4.38
C GLY A 296 8.64 16.82 2.89
N LEU A 297 9.88 16.59 2.44
CA LEU A 297 10.17 16.17 1.06
C LEU A 297 9.53 14.82 0.72
N HIS A 298 9.52 13.87 1.65
CA HIS A 298 8.81 12.60 1.48
C HIS A 298 7.31 12.82 1.27
N LEU A 299 6.65 13.62 2.10
CA LEU A 299 5.22 13.92 1.94
C LEU A 299 4.92 14.59 0.58
N SER A 300 5.79 15.50 0.12
CA SER A 300 5.68 16.09 -1.21
C SER A 300 5.89 15.07 -2.33
N SER A 301 6.79 14.10 -2.15
CA SER A 301 7.02 13.03 -3.13
C SER A 301 5.78 12.17 -3.37
N LEU A 302 4.84 12.12 -2.41
CA LEU A 302 3.61 11.33 -2.54
C LEU A 302 2.64 11.84 -3.62
N PHE A 303 2.85 13.04 -4.15
CA PHE A 303 2.07 13.57 -5.27
C PHE A 303 2.54 13.06 -6.64
N SER A 304 3.70 12.38 -6.70
CA SER A 304 4.22 11.79 -7.93
C SER A 304 3.89 10.30 -7.97
N SER A 305 3.22 9.86 -9.04
CA SER A 305 2.89 8.44 -9.26
C SER A 305 4.14 7.54 -9.23
N SER A 306 5.19 7.92 -9.95
CA SER A 306 6.44 7.15 -10.00
C SER A 306 7.14 7.06 -8.64
N LEU A 307 7.11 8.12 -7.82
CA LEU A 307 7.74 8.11 -6.50
C LEU A 307 6.93 7.34 -5.46
N VAL A 308 5.59 7.32 -5.56
CA VAL A 308 4.74 6.50 -4.66
C VAL A 308 4.83 5.02 -5.02
N GLU A 309 4.90 4.69 -6.32
CA GLU A 309 5.12 3.33 -6.78
C GLU A 309 6.47 2.79 -6.28
N GLU A 310 7.52 3.60 -6.37
CA GLU A 310 8.88 3.27 -5.93
C GLU A 310 9.22 3.85 -4.54
N GLU A 311 8.23 3.96 -3.65
CA GLU A 311 8.37 4.67 -2.37
C GLU A 311 9.51 4.13 -1.49
N HIS A 312 9.73 2.82 -1.54
CA HIS A 312 10.82 2.15 -0.84
C HIS A 312 12.19 2.80 -1.13
N GLN A 313 12.44 3.27 -2.35
CA GLN A 313 13.69 3.95 -2.71
C GLN A 313 13.85 5.26 -1.94
N THR A 314 12.76 5.99 -1.74
CA THR A 314 12.76 7.24 -0.97
C THR A 314 13.10 6.97 0.49
N TRP A 315 12.48 5.95 1.11
CA TRP A 315 12.78 5.58 2.50
C TRP A 315 14.22 5.11 2.69
N TYR A 316 14.74 4.28 1.77
CA TYR A 316 16.13 3.83 1.83
C TYR A 316 17.11 4.98 1.69
N PHE A 317 16.86 5.90 0.75
CA PHE A 317 17.69 7.09 0.56
C PHE A 317 17.65 7.98 1.82
N PHE A 318 16.47 8.34 2.29
CA PHE A 318 16.27 9.21 3.45
C PHE A 318 16.84 8.62 4.75
N SER A 319 16.65 7.32 5.00
CA SER A 319 17.25 6.64 6.15
C SER A 319 18.78 6.70 6.12
N THR A 320 19.37 6.42 4.97
CA THR A 320 20.82 6.49 4.76
C THR A 320 21.34 7.92 4.94
N SER A 321 20.64 8.92 4.40
CA SER A 321 21.00 10.34 4.51
C SER A 321 20.96 10.83 5.96
N VAL A 322 19.91 10.49 6.73
CA VAL A 322 19.81 10.88 8.14
C VAL A 322 20.92 10.26 8.97
N LEU A 323 21.16 8.94 8.84
CA LEU A 323 22.21 8.26 9.59
C LEU A 323 23.62 8.75 9.21
N SER A 324 23.86 9.05 7.93
CA SER A 324 25.13 9.65 7.48
C SER A 324 25.32 11.05 8.04
N PHE A 325 24.25 11.86 8.08
CA PHE A 325 24.29 13.19 8.69
C PHE A 325 24.55 13.12 10.19
N VAL A 326 23.99 12.14 10.91
CA VAL A 326 24.34 11.89 12.32
C VAL A 326 25.84 11.67 12.49
N ILE A 327 26.47 10.84 11.64
CA ILE A 327 27.92 10.61 11.71
C ILE A 327 28.69 11.91 11.52
N ILE A 328 28.34 12.70 10.51
CA ILE A 328 29.01 13.99 10.23
C ILE A 328 28.88 14.92 11.44
N VAL A 329 27.66 15.06 11.96
CA VAL A 329 27.35 15.91 13.10
C VAL A 329 28.13 15.44 14.35
N MET A 330 28.16 14.13 14.64
CA MET A 330 28.94 13.55 15.73
C MET A 330 30.47 13.66 15.52
N ALA A 331 30.95 13.67 14.27
CA ALA A 331 32.37 13.80 13.91
C ALA A 331 32.86 15.26 13.92
N VAL A 332 31.97 16.23 13.78
CA VAL A 332 32.28 17.67 13.87
C VAL A 332 32.08 18.21 15.29
N ALA A 333 31.10 17.71 16.03
CA ALA A 333 30.83 18.15 17.40
C ALA A 333 31.99 17.78 18.34
N ASP A 334 32.80 18.76 18.70
CA ASP A 334 33.90 18.58 19.65
C ASP A 334 33.36 18.61 21.09
N HIS A 335 33.15 17.42 21.66
CA HIS A 335 32.85 17.29 23.07
C HIS A 335 34.16 17.19 23.86
N ALA A 336 34.67 18.32 24.34
CA ALA A 336 35.85 18.40 25.20
C ALA A 336 35.79 17.51 26.47
N SER A 337 34.61 16.99 26.83
CA SER A 337 34.38 16.08 27.96
C SER A 337 34.14 14.60 27.58
N ASP A 338 33.93 14.27 26.31
CA ASP A 338 33.72 12.88 25.89
C ASP A 338 35.05 12.18 25.60
N ARG A 339 35.24 11.00 26.18
CA ARG A 339 36.43 10.19 25.86
C ARG A 339 36.36 9.80 24.38
N LEU A 340 37.46 9.97 23.65
CA LEU A 340 37.61 9.59 22.24
C LEU A 340 37.05 8.18 21.93
N ARG A 341 37.20 7.25 22.88
CA ARG A 341 36.67 5.88 22.81
C ARG A 341 35.14 5.81 22.71
N VAL A 342 34.39 6.62 23.46
CA VAL A 342 32.91 6.64 23.45
C VAL A 342 32.38 7.23 22.15
N ARG A 343 33.05 8.26 21.64
CA ARG A 343 32.76 8.83 20.32
C ARG A 343 33.01 7.81 19.20
N GLY A 344 34.14 7.10 19.24
CA GLY A 344 34.47 6.05 18.28
C GLY A 344 33.45 4.91 18.27
N THR A 345 32.98 4.45 19.43
CA THR A 345 31.97 3.37 19.51
C THR A 345 30.61 3.79 18.96
N ARG A 346 30.20 5.05 19.13
CA ARG A 346 28.95 5.59 18.54
C ARG A 346 29.02 5.62 17.02
N ILE A 347 30.08 6.21 16.47
CA ILE A 347 30.28 6.29 15.02
C ILE A 347 30.32 4.87 14.44
N LEU A 348 31.08 3.96 15.06
CA LEU A 348 31.12 2.55 14.65
C LEU A 348 29.74 1.89 14.65
N SER A 349 28.92 2.15 15.67
CA SER A 349 27.57 1.58 15.75
C SER A 349 26.68 2.04 14.59
N ILE A 350 26.71 3.33 14.25
CA ILE A 350 25.94 3.88 13.12
C ILE A 350 26.49 3.39 11.78
N THR A 351 27.82 3.29 11.64
CA THR A 351 28.45 2.72 10.45
C THR A 351 28.05 1.25 10.24
N LEU A 352 28.01 0.44 11.31
CA LEU A 352 27.55 -0.94 11.24
C LEU A 352 26.08 -1.02 10.82
N ILE A 353 25.22 -0.12 11.30
CA ILE A 353 23.82 -0.02 10.84
C ILE A 353 23.76 0.23 9.32
N LEU A 354 24.53 1.19 8.82
CA LEU A 354 24.59 1.50 7.38
C LEU A 354 25.07 0.31 6.54
N ILE A 355 26.06 -0.45 7.04
CA ILE A 355 26.55 -1.66 6.39
C ILE A 355 25.46 -2.73 6.34
N VAL A 356 24.79 -2.99 7.47
CA VAL A 356 23.70 -3.98 7.55
C VAL A 356 22.53 -3.60 6.63
N ASP A 357 22.11 -2.32 6.63
CA ASP A 357 21.07 -1.84 5.72
C ASP A 357 21.47 -2.00 4.24
N ARG A 358 22.71 -1.61 3.89
CA ARG A 358 23.18 -1.62 2.50
C ARG A 358 23.39 -3.03 1.97
N PHE A 359 24.07 -3.89 2.70
CA PHE A 359 24.55 -5.18 2.17
C PHE A 359 23.62 -6.35 2.48
N LEU A 360 22.82 -6.27 3.56
CA LEU A 360 21.89 -7.33 3.93
C LEU A 360 20.45 -6.90 3.69
N LEU A 361 19.92 -5.98 4.50
CA LEU A 361 18.47 -5.79 4.62
C LEU A 361 17.81 -5.26 3.34
N ARG A 362 18.49 -4.37 2.60
CA ARG A 362 17.97 -3.85 1.31
C ARG A 362 17.96 -4.90 0.20
N HIS A 363 18.84 -5.89 0.25
CA HIS A 363 18.97 -6.89 -0.81
C HIS A 363 18.19 -8.18 -0.52
N LEU A 364 17.74 -8.37 0.73
CA LEU A 364 16.94 -9.53 1.15
C LEU A 364 15.66 -9.67 0.34
N ASN A 365 14.88 -8.59 0.22
CA ASN A 365 13.65 -8.58 -0.57
C ASN A 365 13.69 -7.40 -1.53
N LYS A 366 13.46 -7.63 -2.82
CA LYS A 366 13.22 -6.54 -3.77
C LYS A 366 11.78 -6.05 -3.68
N THR A 367 11.62 -4.75 -3.61
CA THR A 367 10.32 -4.06 -3.55
C THR A 367 10.17 -3.12 -4.74
N GLY A 368 8.93 -2.75 -5.06
CA GLY A 368 8.60 -1.95 -6.24
C GLY A 368 8.44 -2.79 -7.49
N ASP A 369 8.24 -2.12 -8.62
CA ASP A 369 7.90 -2.77 -9.89
C ASP A 369 9.08 -2.85 -10.84
N LYS A 370 9.91 -1.80 -10.86
CA LYS A 370 10.94 -1.62 -11.88
C LYS A 370 11.91 -2.80 -11.98
N TRP A 371 12.16 -3.49 -10.87
CA TRP A 371 13.15 -4.56 -10.77
C TRP A 371 12.59 -5.86 -10.18
N ILE A 372 11.27 -6.02 -10.12
CA ILE A 372 10.62 -7.17 -9.46
C ILE A 372 10.88 -8.49 -10.18
N HIS A 373 11.15 -8.44 -11.49
CA HIS A 373 11.44 -9.61 -12.32
C HIS A 373 12.86 -10.18 -12.11
N LEU A 374 13.74 -9.46 -11.42
CA LEU A 374 15.11 -9.90 -11.16
C LEU A 374 15.18 -10.61 -9.80
N PRO A 375 15.85 -11.76 -9.68
CA PRO A 375 15.93 -12.49 -8.43
C PRO A 375 16.57 -11.64 -7.33
N ASP A 376 16.06 -11.75 -6.12
CA ASP A 376 16.64 -11.14 -4.93
C ASP A 376 17.45 -12.14 -4.07
N LEU A 377 17.99 -11.68 -2.95
CA LEU A 377 18.77 -12.55 -2.07
C LEU A 377 17.90 -13.65 -1.45
N THR A 378 16.61 -13.41 -1.20
CA THR A 378 15.69 -14.43 -0.71
C THR A 378 15.46 -15.51 -1.77
N ASP A 379 15.25 -15.13 -3.02
CA ASP A 379 15.11 -16.09 -4.13
C ASP A 379 16.36 -16.98 -4.23
N TRP A 380 17.54 -16.36 -4.23
CA TRP A 380 18.81 -17.09 -4.26
C TRP A 380 19.01 -18.01 -3.05
N LEU A 381 18.62 -17.57 -1.84
CA LEU A 381 18.69 -18.41 -0.65
C LEU A 381 17.73 -19.61 -0.74
N ASN A 382 16.53 -19.41 -1.28
CA ASN A 382 15.55 -20.49 -1.45
C ASN A 382 16.01 -21.53 -2.48
N GLU A 383 16.74 -21.11 -3.51
CA GLU A 383 17.40 -22.04 -4.46
C GLU A 383 18.56 -22.82 -3.82
N ASN A 384 19.20 -22.25 -2.79
CA ASN A 384 20.37 -22.81 -2.11
C ASN A 384 20.04 -23.21 -0.66
N GLU A 385 19.23 -24.25 -0.49
CA GLU A 385 18.69 -24.68 0.80
C GLU A 385 19.75 -24.82 1.92
N THR A 386 20.91 -25.42 1.64
CA THR A 386 22.01 -25.55 2.63
C THR A 386 22.52 -24.20 3.14
N ILE A 387 22.59 -23.20 2.26
CA ILE A 387 23.06 -21.86 2.62
C ILE A 387 21.98 -21.14 3.42
N LEU A 388 20.71 -21.28 3.04
CA LEU A 388 19.58 -20.76 3.80
C LEU A 388 19.59 -21.28 5.25
N TRP A 389 19.66 -22.60 5.46
CA TRP A 389 19.73 -23.18 6.81
C TRP A 389 20.94 -22.71 7.60
N SER A 390 22.12 -22.67 6.96
CA SER A 390 23.34 -22.18 7.59
C SER A 390 23.22 -20.71 8.02
N SER A 391 22.57 -19.89 7.18
CA SER A 391 22.32 -18.48 7.45
C SER A 391 21.30 -18.27 8.57
N GLU A 392 20.26 -19.11 8.68
CA GLU A 392 19.32 -19.07 9.80
C GLU A 392 20.00 -19.38 11.13
N VAL A 393 20.80 -20.45 11.16
CA VAL A 393 21.57 -20.81 12.37
C VAL A 393 22.53 -19.68 12.73
N PHE A 394 23.21 -19.09 11.74
CA PHE A 394 24.06 -17.93 11.96
C PHE A 394 23.28 -16.72 12.52
N ALA A 395 22.07 -16.44 12.02
CA ALA A 395 21.22 -15.37 12.51
C ALA A 395 20.84 -15.57 13.99
N TRP A 396 20.51 -16.79 14.39
CA TRP A 396 20.25 -17.13 15.80
C TRP A 396 21.50 -17.00 16.67
N LEU A 397 22.65 -17.47 16.18
CA LEU A 397 23.93 -17.31 16.89
C LEU A 397 24.29 -15.83 17.06
N LEU A 398 24.06 -15.00 16.04
CA LEU A 398 24.24 -13.54 16.09
C LEU A 398 23.35 -12.92 17.18
N LEU A 399 22.07 -13.30 17.26
CA LEU A 399 21.16 -12.79 18.28
C LEU A 399 21.56 -13.23 19.70
N VAL A 400 21.93 -14.49 19.89
CA VAL A 400 22.32 -15.00 21.20
C VAL A 400 23.67 -14.42 21.64
N PHE A 401 24.68 -14.50 20.77
CA PHE A 401 26.05 -14.10 21.13
C PHE A 401 26.24 -12.59 21.03
N CYS A 402 26.07 -12.00 19.86
CA CYS A 402 26.35 -10.57 19.66
C CYS A 402 25.32 -9.68 20.36
N VAL A 403 24.02 -9.94 20.18
CA VAL A 403 22.99 -9.07 20.78
C VAL A 403 22.85 -9.35 22.28
N ARG A 404 22.65 -10.60 22.70
CA ARG A 404 22.35 -10.91 24.11
C ARG A 404 23.57 -10.89 25.01
N LEU A 405 24.67 -11.56 24.63
CA LEU A 405 25.84 -11.71 25.50
C LEU A 405 26.82 -10.53 25.43
N VAL A 406 27.03 -9.94 24.24
CA VAL A 406 28.01 -8.85 24.05
C VAL A 406 27.37 -7.47 24.24
N LEU A 407 26.36 -7.12 23.42
CA LEU A 407 25.80 -5.76 23.40
C LEU A 407 24.91 -5.46 24.62
N CYS A 408 24.15 -6.45 25.10
CA CYS A 408 23.24 -6.31 26.23
C CYS A 408 23.80 -6.84 27.56
N HIS A 409 25.12 -6.75 27.77
CA HIS A 409 25.77 -7.28 28.98
C HIS A 409 25.39 -6.45 30.23
N PRO A 410 24.80 -7.06 31.27
CA PRO A 410 24.30 -6.35 32.45
C PRO A 410 25.38 -6.25 33.55
N ALA A 411 25.08 -5.51 34.63
CA ALA A 411 25.93 -5.55 35.82
C ALA A 411 25.85 -6.92 36.51
N PRO A 412 26.89 -7.33 37.26
CA PRO A 412 26.97 -8.66 37.87
C PRO A 412 25.74 -9.08 38.69
N ARG A 413 25.09 -8.13 39.38
CA ARG A 413 23.86 -8.39 40.17
C ARG A 413 22.66 -8.89 39.36
N PHE A 414 22.57 -8.51 38.07
CA PHE A 414 21.46 -8.91 37.20
C PHE A 414 21.82 -10.13 36.34
N ARG A 415 23.01 -10.72 36.53
CA ARG A 415 23.50 -11.86 35.74
C ARG A 415 22.54 -13.04 35.76
N SER A 416 21.88 -13.33 36.88
CA SER A 416 20.90 -14.44 36.94
C SER A 416 19.68 -14.19 36.05
N TYR A 417 19.08 -12.99 36.11
CA TYR A 417 17.94 -12.62 35.26
C TYR A 417 18.32 -12.65 33.77
N HIS A 418 19.51 -12.14 33.44
CA HIS A 418 20.02 -12.16 32.07
C HIS A 418 20.28 -13.57 31.56
N MET A 419 20.90 -14.46 32.36
CA MET A 419 21.13 -15.85 31.95
C MET A 419 19.83 -16.62 31.72
N ARG A 420 18.76 -16.36 32.51
CA ARG A 420 17.42 -16.90 32.23
C ARG A 420 16.91 -16.44 30.88
N SER A 421 17.10 -15.16 30.59
CA SER A 421 16.73 -14.58 29.31
C SER A 421 17.56 -15.10 28.12
N VAL A 422 18.84 -15.43 28.32
CA VAL A 422 19.64 -16.12 27.29
C VAL A 422 19.09 -17.53 27.06
N GLY A 423 18.74 -18.23 28.13
CA GLY A 423 18.13 -19.56 28.06
C GLY A 423 16.77 -19.58 27.35
N SER A 424 15.91 -18.59 27.60
CA SER A 424 14.63 -18.46 26.90
C SER A 424 14.81 -18.15 25.42
N LEU A 425 15.76 -17.29 25.05
CA LEU A 425 16.06 -17.00 23.64
C LEU A 425 16.60 -18.24 22.91
N LEU A 426 17.44 -19.05 23.56
CA LEU A 426 17.91 -20.33 23.02
C LEU A 426 16.74 -21.30 22.79
N LEU A 427 15.77 -21.34 23.71
CA LEU A 427 14.56 -22.15 23.55
C LEU A 427 13.70 -21.66 22.36
N VAL A 428 13.58 -20.34 22.18
CA VAL A 428 12.91 -19.77 20.99
C VAL A 428 13.66 -20.16 19.72
N ALA A 429 14.99 -20.04 19.70
CA ALA A 429 15.80 -20.40 18.53
C ALA A 429 15.59 -21.87 18.14
N VAL A 430 15.70 -22.79 19.10
CA VAL A 430 15.49 -24.22 18.85
C VAL A 430 14.05 -24.51 18.40
N SER A 431 13.04 -23.96 19.08
CA SER A 431 11.64 -24.22 18.73
C SER A 431 11.27 -23.68 17.34
N GLN A 432 11.78 -22.51 16.94
CA GLN A 432 11.56 -21.98 15.60
C GLN A 432 12.30 -22.80 14.54
N LEU A 433 13.56 -23.20 14.77
CA LEU A 433 14.29 -24.08 13.85
C LEU A 433 13.57 -25.42 13.66
N VAL A 434 13.04 -26.01 14.73
CA VAL A 434 12.21 -27.23 14.66
C VAL A 434 10.93 -26.99 13.87
N TYR A 435 10.26 -25.85 14.05
CA TYR A 435 9.09 -25.48 13.24
C TYR A 435 9.43 -25.33 11.75
N ARG A 436 10.55 -24.67 11.42
CA ARG A 436 11.00 -24.53 10.04
C ARG A 436 11.27 -25.90 9.42
N TYR A 437 11.94 -26.79 10.15
CA TYR A 437 12.24 -28.13 9.68
C TYR A 437 10.97 -28.96 9.48
N ALA A 438 10.03 -28.90 10.43
CA ALA A 438 8.74 -29.57 10.32
C ALA A 438 7.90 -29.05 9.14
N SER A 439 8.11 -27.79 8.73
CA SER A 439 7.43 -27.17 7.59
C SER A 439 8.07 -27.52 6.24
N SER A 440 9.36 -27.86 6.21
CA SER A 440 10.06 -28.23 4.97
C SER A 440 9.90 -29.71 4.59
N VAL A 441 9.59 -30.59 5.56
CA VAL A 441 9.40 -32.03 5.30
C VAL A 441 8.07 -32.27 4.57
N PRO A 442 8.08 -32.86 3.35
CA PRO A 442 6.86 -33.19 2.62
C PRO A 442 6.04 -34.22 3.40
N SER A 443 4.75 -33.95 3.61
CA SER A 443 3.81 -34.90 4.20
C SER A 443 3.58 -36.09 3.25
N GLY A 444 4.45 -37.10 3.32
CA GLY A 444 4.25 -38.38 2.67
C GLY A 444 2.94 -39.02 3.13
N GLY A 445 2.11 -39.48 2.20
CA GLY A 445 0.71 -39.89 2.39
C GLY A 445 0.47 -41.06 3.35
N ARG A 446 0.70 -40.86 4.65
CA ARG A 446 0.21 -41.73 5.73
C ARG A 446 -0.72 -40.94 6.64
N SER A 447 -2.00 -41.18 6.41
CA SER A 447 -3.14 -40.78 7.22
C SER A 447 -3.06 -41.40 8.63
N HIS A 448 -2.44 -40.69 9.57
CA HIS A 448 -2.69 -40.93 10.99
C HIS A 448 -3.20 -39.65 11.64
N ALA A 449 -4.40 -39.74 12.21
CA ALA A 449 -5.14 -38.66 12.88
C ALA A 449 -4.48 -38.12 14.17
N PHE A 450 -3.20 -38.40 14.38
CA PHE A 450 -2.39 -37.90 15.49
C PHE A 450 -0.91 -37.94 15.13
N SER A 451 -0.50 -37.25 14.05
CA SER A 451 0.91 -37.21 13.66
C SER A 451 1.58 -35.91 14.12
N TRP A 452 2.71 -36.07 14.79
CA TRP A 452 3.71 -35.03 15.05
C TRP A 452 4.32 -34.44 13.77
N THR A 453 3.80 -34.80 12.59
CA THR A 453 4.26 -34.40 11.26
C THR A 453 3.47 -33.22 10.69
N SER A 454 2.58 -32.59 11.46
CA SER A 454 1.95 -31.32 11.08
C SER A 454 2.72 -30.16 11.68
N ALA A 455 3.13 -29.19 10.85
CA ALA A 455 3.88 -27.99 11.28
C ALA A 455 3.14 -27.12 12.31
N VAL A 456 1.85 -27.40 12.57
CA VAL A 456 0.99 -26.69 13.52
C VAL A 456 1.48 -26.81 14.97
N TRP A 457 1.83 -28.02 15.44
CA TRP A 457 2.26 -28.20 16.83
C TRP A 457 3.61 -27.54 17.13
N PRO A 458 4.65 -27.70 16.29
CA PRO A 458 5.89 -26.94 16.41
C PRO A 458 5.68 -25.42 16.44
N ALA A 459 4.79 -24.88 15.59
CA ALA A 459 4.46 -23.46 15.61
C ALA A 459 3.86 -23.02 16.96
N ARG A 460 2.91 -23.80 17.52
CA ARG A 460 2.31 -23.54 18.85
C ARG A 460 3.34 -23.56 19.98
N ILE A 461 4.28 -24.51 19.93
CA ILE A 461 5.39 -24.55 20.89
C ILE A 461 6.26 -23.29 20.76
N ALA A 462 6.55 -22.85 19.54
CA ALA A 462 7.31 -21.62 19.32
C ALA A 462 6.60 -20.37 19.90
N TYR A 463 5.27 -20.26 19.77
CA TYR A 463 4.50 -19.19 20.44
C TYR A 463 4.67 -19.22 21.97
N VAL A 464 4.59 -20.40 22.59
CA VAL A 464 4.78 -20.54 24.04
C VAL A 464 6.20 -20.14 24.44
N CYS A 465 7.21 -20.50 23.66
CA CYS A 465 8.59 -20.12 23.90
C CYS A 465 8.80 -18.60 23.81
N ILE A 466 8.15 -17.93 22.84
CA ILE A 466 8.17 -16.46 22.70
C ILE A 466 7.51 -15.79 23.91
N LEU A 467 6.39 -16.33 24.40
CA LEU A 467 5.72 -15.82 25.60
C LEU A 467 6.60 -15.99 26.85
N LEU A 468 7.31 -17.11 26.96
CA LEU A 468 8.25 -17.37 28.04
C LEU A 468 9.44 -16.41 27.98
N ASP A 469 9.97 -16.15 26.79
CA ASP A 469 11.02 -15.15 26.57
C ASP A 469 10.55 -13.73 26.93
N LEU A 470 9.37 -13.32 26.49
CA LEU A 470 8.72 -12.07 26.88
C LEU A 470 8.62 -11.95 28.41
N PHE A 471 8.18 -13.02 29.08
CA PHE A 471 8.06 -13.05 30.54
C PHE A 471 9.40 -12.88 31.24
N THR A 472 10.45 -13.58 30.81
CA THR A 472 11.80 -13.42 31.41
C THR A 472 12.38 -12.03 31.16
N SER A 473 12.13 -11.45 29.99
CA SER A 473 12.54 -10.08 29.66
C SER A 473 11.80 -9.05 30.53
N LEU A 474 10.48 -9.22 30.73
CA LEU A 474 9.70 -8.39 31.66
C LEU A 474 10.18 -8.52 33.11
N GLN A 475 10.55 -9.73 33.57
CA GLN A 475 11.13 -9.93 34.89
C GLN A 475 12.44 -9.17 35.06
N MET A 476 13.31 -9.19 34.04
CA MET A 476 14.56 -8.42 34.03
C MET A 476 14.27 -6.91 34.10
N THR A 477 13.36 -6.41 33.28
CA THR A 477 12.92 -5.00 33.34
C THR A 477 12.37 -4.65 34.72
N ALA A 478 11.51 -5.47 35.30
CA ALA A 478 10.93 -5.22 36.62
C ALA A 478 11.98 -5.26 37.74
N ALA A 479 13.02 -6.08 37.62
CA ALA A 479 14.14 -6.09 38.55
C ALA A 479 14.99 -4.82 38.43
N LEU A 480 15.25 -4.36 37.19
CA LEU A 480 15.95 -3.10 36.92
C LEU A 480 15.18 -1.89 37.45
N VAL A 481 13.86 -1.82 37.21
CA VAL A 481 12.99 -0.75 37.72
C VAL A 481 12.96 -0.72 39.24
N ARG A 482 12.78 -1.87 39.90
CA ARG A 482 12.79 -1.96 41.37
C ARG A 482 14.11 -1.49 41.96
N TRP A 483 15.22 -1.90 41.36
CA TRP A 483 16.54 -1.47 41.79
C TRP A 483 16.77 0.03 41.56
N SER A 484 16.34 0.54 40.41
CA SER A 484 16.37 1.97 40.11
C SER A 484 15.62 2.80 41.15
N ASN A 485 14.41 2.36 41.50
CA ASN A 485 13.59 3.06 42.49
C ASN A 485 14.21 3.03 43.89
N ALA A 486 14.87 1.92 44.26
CA ALA A 486 15.60 1.81 45.52
C ALA A 486 16.79 2.78 45.57
N LEU A 487 17.57 2.90 44.49
CA LEU A 487 18.63 3.91 44.40
C LEU A 487 18.11 5.34 44.52
N SER A 488 17.00 5.65 43.85
CA SER A 488 16.39 6.98 43.91
C SER A 488 15.83 7.33 45.29
N ALA A 489 15.55 6.32 46.14
CA ALA A 489 15.16 6.53 47.53
C ALA A 489 16.36 6.76 48.46
N ASP A 490 17.55 6.23 48.12
CA ASP A 490 18.78 6.33 48.93
C ASP A 490 19.69 7.52 48.53
N ALA A 491 19.60 8.03 47.30
CA ALA A 491 20.54 9.01 46.76
C ALA A 491 19.89 10.37 46.48
N ASP A 492 20.21 11.36 47.31
CA ASP A 492 19.95 12.80 47.05
C ASP A 492 20.88 13.39 45.95
N HIS A 493 21.88 12.63 45.43
CA HIS A 493 22.96 13.19 44.61
C HIS A 493 23.45 12.39 43.39
N SER A 494 22.88 11.24 43.01
CA SER A 494 23.34 10.50 41.80
C SER A 494 22.38 10.62 40.62
N HIS A 495 22.79 11.34 39.56
CA HIS A 495 21.97 11.66 38.39
C HIS A 495 21.86 10.56 37.31
N GLU A 496 22.43 9.37 37.50
CA GLU A 496 22.38 8.29 36.49
C GLU A 496 20.99 7.63 36.43
N SER A 497 20.42 7.51 35.22
CA SER A 497 19.13 6.83 34.97
C SER A 497 19.31 5.30 34.99
N PRO A 498 18.88 4.57 36.04
CA PRO A 498 19.26 3.16 36.25
C PRO A 498 18.37 2.14 35.53
N VAL A 499 17.22 2.55 34.97
CA VAL A 499 16.18 1.62 34.46
C VAL A 499 16.58 0.89 33.17
N ILE A 500 17.36 1.53 32.29
CA ILE A 500 17.57 1.03 30.91
C ILE A 500 19.00 0.58 30.66
N THR A 501 19.95 1.02 31.47
CA THR A 501 21.35 0.62 31.34
C THR A 501 21.92 0.19 32.66
N SER A 502 22.56 -0.97 32.63
CA SER A 502 23.32 -1.47 33.75
C SER A 502 24.80 -1.39 33.40
N GLY A 503 25.48 -0.31 33.81
CA GLY A 503 26.89 -0.08 33.51
C GLY A 503 27.17 0.43 32.09
N GLY A 504 26.25 1.21 31.50
CA GLY A 504 26.43 1.87 30.20
C GLY A 504 25.95 1.07 28.97
N ASN A 505 25.60 -0.22 29.13
CA ASN A 505 25.09 -1.06 28.05
C ASN A 505 23.56 -1.15 28.04
N PRO A 506 22.91 -1.20 26.85
CA PRO A 506 21.46 -1.36 26.74
C PRO A 506 20.98 -2.64 27.43
N SER A 507 19.90 -2.53 28.18
CA SER A 507 19.21 -3.71 28.72
C SER A 507 18.47 -4.47 27.62
N VAL A 508 18.11 -5.70 27.95
CA VAL A 508 17.15 -6.49 27.19
C VAL A 508 15.81 -5.75 27.09
N SER A 509 15.32 -5.51 25.87
CA SER A 509 13.99 -4.95 25.62
C SER A 509 12.95 -6.07 25.51
N PRO A 510 11.86 -6.09 26.30
CA PRO A 510 10.75 -7.04 26.14
C PRO A 510 10.10 -7.00 24.76
N LEU A 511 10.21 -5.88 24.04
CA LEU A 511 9.64 -5.70 22.71
C LEU A 511 10.36 -6.50 21.63
N HIS A 512 11.56 -7.01 21.91
CA HIS A 512 12.22 -7.96 21.02
C HIS A 512 11.36 -9.21 20.76
N ALA A 513 10.48 -9.60 21.70
CA ALA A 513 9.57 -10.73 21.54
C ALA A 513 8.60 -10.52 20.38
N PHE A 514 8.24 -9.26 20.06
CA PHE A 514 7.45 -8.95 18.87
C PHE A 514 8.26 -9.14 17.58
N GLY A 515 9.57 -8.83 17.59
CA GLY A 515 10.47 -9.20 16.51
C GLY A 515 10.60 -10.71 16.35
N LEU A 516 10.68 -11.48 17.46
CA LEU A 516 10.69 -12.95 17.45
C LEU A 516 9.37 -13.54 16.93
N LEU A 517 8.24 -12.87 17.23
CA LEU A 517 6.95 -13.19 16.63
C LEU A 517 6.99 -12.98 15.12
N ALA A 518 7.49 -11.85 14.64
CA ALA A 518 7.62 -11.60 13.21
C ALA A 518 8.58 -12.61 12.53
N MET A 519 9.64 -13.06 13.22
CA MET A 519 10.50 -14.17 12.78
C MET A 519 9.74 -15.50 12.66
N LEU A 520 8.77 -15.78 13.53
CA LEU A 520 7.93 -16.99 13.46
C LEU A 520 6.92 -16.90 12.31
N LEU A 521 6.28 -15.74 12.15
CA LEU A 521 5.22 -15.50 11.16
C LEU A 521 5.75 -15.43 9.73
N GLY A 522 6.97 -14.92 9.54
CA GLY A 522 7.56 -14.75 8.22
C GLY A 522 8.04 -16.04 7.57
N ARG A 523 8.60 -15.90 6.36
CA ARG A 523 9.33 -16.96 5.65
C ARG A 523 10.69 -17.25 6.32
N PRO A 524 11.36 -18.37 6.00
CA PRO A 524 12.73 -18.67 6.42
C PRO A 524 13.70 -17.48 6.32
N SER A 525 13.76 -16.82 5.16
CA SER A 525 14.60 -15.62 4.95
C SER A 525 14.22 -14.43 5.84
N GLY A 526 12.98 -14.38 6.35
CA GLY A 526 12.52 -13.38 7.31
C GLY A 526 13.26 -13.45 8.65
N THR A 527 13.81 -14.61 9.03
CA THR A 527 14.67 -14.76 10.21
C THR A 527 15.93 -13.90 10.09
N LEU A 528 16.55 -13.82 8.90
CA LEU A 528 17.71 -12.97 8.64
C LEU A 528 17.37 -11.49 8.75
N LEU A 529 16.24 -11.09 8.15
CA LEU A 529 15.74 -9.72 8.19
C LEU A 529 15.58 -9.25 9.63
N TRP A 530 14.81 -9.99 10.43
CA TRP A 530 14.50 -9.60 11.80
C TRP A 530 15.70 -9.71 12.73
N ALA A 531 16.63 -10.64 12.50
CA ALA A 531 17.90 -10.65 13.22
C ALA A 531 18.70 -9.36 13.00
N GLY A 532 18.76 -8.88 11.74
CA GLY A 532 19.40 -7.61 11.40
C GLY A 532 18.65 -6.39 11.95
N VAL A 533 17.31 -6.39 11.95
CA VAL A 533 16.48 -5.33 12.54
C VAL A 533 16.69 -5.23 14.06
N LEU A 534 16.72 -6.37 14.78
CA LEU A 534 16.97 -6.42 16.22
C LEU A 534 18.40 -5.97 16.57
N LEU A 535 19.39 -6.36 15.77
CA LEU A 535 20.76 -5.86 15.90
C LEU A 535 20.81 -4.34 15.70
N LYS A 536 20.15 -3.83 14.65
CA LYS A 536 20.08 -2.41 14.31
C LYS A 536 19.41 -1.59 15.41
N GLU A 537 18.30 -2.04 15.98
CA GLU A 537 17.65 -1.38 17.12
C GLU A 537 18.55 -1.33 18.36
N THR A 538 19.28 -2.41 18.63
CA THR A 538 20.21 -2.48 19.77
C THR A 538 21.41 -1.54 19.58
N LEU A 539 22.00 -1.50 18.38
CA LEU A 539 23.09 -0.59 18.02
C LEU A 539 22.63 0.88 18.08
N LEU A 540 21.41 1.16 17.59
CA LEU A 540 20.85 2.51 17.62
C LEU A 540 20.60 2.98 19.06
N THR A 541 20.05 2.08 19.89
CA THR A 541 19.90 2.33 21.34
C THR A 541 21.26 2.60 21.97
N HIS A 542 22.28 1.78 21.68
CA HIS A 542 23.62 1.98 22.22
C HIS A 542 24.22 3.34 21.81
N ALA A 543 24.05 3.74 20.55
CA ALA A 543 24.57 5.00 20.03
C ALA A 543 23.92 6.24 20.67
N PHE A 544 22.60 6.20 20.93
CA PHE A 544 21.85 7.36 21.42
C PHE A 544 21.53 7.35 22.91
N HIS A 545 21.69 6.22 23.61
CA HIS A 545 21.47 6.17 25.06
C HIS A 545 22.44 7.08 25.80
N SER A 546 23.73 7.04 25.44
CA SER A 546 24.74 7.93 26.02
C SER A 546 24.46 9.41 25.69
N GLU A 547 23.97 9.69 24.49
CA GLU A 547 23.59 11.05 24.07
C GLU A 547 22.39 11.58 24.86
N LEU A 548 21.40 10.74 25.15
CA LEU A 548 20.27 11.14 25.98
C LEU A 548 20.72 11.46 27.40
N VAL A 549 21.64 10.67 27.96
CA VAL A 549 22.25 10.92 29.28
C VAL A 549 23.12 12.18 29.25
N ALA A 550 23.86 12.44 28.17
CA ALA A 550 24.60 13.69 28.01
C ALA A 550 23.65 14.89 27.92
N SER A 551 22.56 14.76 27.16
CA SER A 551 21.53 15.78 26.98
C SER A 551 20.87 16.19 28.30
N SER A 552 20.78 15.27 29.28
CA SER A 552 20.19 15.58 30.59
C SER A 552 20.99 16.61 31.39
N ARG A 553 22.25 16.88 30.98
CA ARG A 553 23.14 17.89 31.58
C ARG A 553 23.10 19.22 30.82
N CYS A 554 22.37 19.29 29.72
CA CYS A 554 22.21 20.47 28.87
C CYS A 554 20.81 21.10 29.05
N SER A 555 20.57 22.21 28.36
CA SER A 555 19.31 22.96 28.41
C SER A 555 18.08 22.10 28.08
N ALA A 556 16.94 22.43 28.70
CA ALA A 556 15.65 21.75 28.44
C ALA A 556 15.28 21.76 26.94
N HIS A 557 15.60 22.84 26.23
CA HIS A 557 15.36 22.97 24.78
C HIS A 557 16.17 21.96 23.96
N ALA A 558 17.44 21.71 24.30
CA ALA A 558 18.26 20.71 23.63
C ALA A 558 17.72 19.29 23.84
N GLN A 559 17.25 18.98 25.05
CA GLN A 559 16.64 17.69 25.36
C GLN A 559 15.36 17.45 24.56
N THR A 560 14.49 18.46 24.46
CA THR A 560 13.25 18.37 23.69
C THR A 560 13.52 18.17 22.20
N LYS A 561 14.47 18.92 21.62
CA LYS A 561 14.88 18.77 20.21
C LYS A 561 15.47 17.38 19.92
N MET A 562 16.26 16.82 20.84
CA MET A 562 16.83 15.47 20.70
C MET A 562 15.72 14.42 20.69
N LYS A 563 14.73 14.56 21.57
CA LYS A 563 13.60 13.63 21.64
C LYS A 563 12.74 13.69 20.37
N TYR A 564 12.48 14.88 19.82
CA TYR A 564 11.80 14.99 18.51
C TYR A 564 12.60 14.35 17.39
N PHE A 565 13.92 14.57 17.34
CA PHE A 565 14.78 13.89 16.38
C PHE A 565 14.66 12.36 16.49
N LEU A 566 14.70 11.80 17.70
CA LEU A 566 14.58 10.36 17.91
C LEU A 566 13.21 9.82 17.46
N VAL A 567 12.11 10.54 17.72
CA VAL A 567 10.77 10.18 17.22
C VAL A 567 10.77 10.05 15.69
N MET A 568 11.30 11.06 15.00
CA MET A 568 11.37 11.08 13.53
C MET A 568 12.32 10.00 12.99
N LEU A 569 13.47 9.78 13.64
CA LEU A 569 14.42 8.74 13.25
C LEU A 569 13.80 7.34 13.35
N TYR A 570 13.15 7.03 14.48
CA TYR A 570 12.48 5.74 14.67
C TYR A 570 11.29 5.56 13.71
N TRP A 571 10.59 6.64 13.34
CA TRP A 571 9.59 6.61 12.28
C TRP A 571 10.18 6.21 10.93
N ILE A 572 11.30 6.83 10.54
CA ILE A 572 12.01 6.50 9.30
C ILE A 572 12.48 5.04 9.32
N GLN A 573 13.01 4.55 10.46
CA GLN A 573 13.43 3.15 10.57
C GLN A 573 12.26 2.17 10.50
N GLY A 574 11.10 2.52 11.06
CA GLY A 574 9.85 1.76 10.96
C GLY A 574 9.44 1.49 9.52
N TRP A 575 9.35 2.54 8.71
CA TRP A 575 8.99 2.43 7.30
C TRP A 575 10.10 1.81 6.45
N THR A 576 11.36 2.07 6.77
CA THR A 576 12.49 1.37 6.12
C THR A 576 12.36 -0.14 6.31
N THR A 577 12.06 -0.61 7.53
CA THR A 577 11.84 -2.03 7.81
C THR A 577 10.57 -2.58 7.15
N PHE A 578 9.50 -1.78 7.02
CA PHE A 578 8.29 -2.18 6.28
C PHE A 578 8.62 -2.62 4.85
N PHE A 579 9.41 -1.81 4.12
CA PHE A 579 9.83 -2.14 2.76
C PHE A 579 10.92 -3.21 2.72
N GLN A 580 11.87 -3.25 3.66
CA GLN A 580 12.86 -4.34 3.72
C GLN A 580 12.21 -5.72 3.92
N ALA A 581 11.01 -5.77 4.50
CA ALA A 581 10.23 -6.99 4.65
C ALA A 581 9.54 -7.47 3.35
N GLY A 582 9.69 -6.74 2.25
CA GLY A 582 9.08 -7.08 0.95
C GLY A 582 7.68 -6.50 0.74
N ASN A 583 7.15 -5.71 1.68
CA ASN A 583 5.87 -5.03 1.48
C ASN A 583 6.00 -3.89 0.47
N SER A 584 4.89 -3.56 -0.21
CA SER A 584 4.78 -2.38 -1.06
C SER A 584 3.41 -1.71 -0.90
N ASN A 585 3.18 -0.61 -1.61
CA ASN A 585 1.88 0.05 -1.69
C ASN A 585 0.85 -0.72 -2.55
N LYS A 586 0.88 -2.06 -2.52
CA LYS A 586 0.01 -2.93 -3.31
C LYS A 586 -0.51 -4.07 -2.44
N PHE A 587 -1.77 -4.47 -2.65
CA PHE A 587 -2.40 -5.53 -1.87
C PHE A 587 -1.80 -6.92 -2.12
N ASN A 588 -1.22 -7.15 -3.30
CA ASN A 588 -0.60 -8.43 -3.65
C ASN A 588 0.71 -8.72 -2.88
N THR A 589 1.28 -7.74 -2.18
CA THR A 589 2.47 -7.92 -1.33
C THR A 589 2.16 -8.33 0.10
N ILE A 590 0.88 -8.35 0.49
CA ILE A 590 0.47 -8.80 1.83
C ILE A 590 0.68 -10.32 1.92
N ASP A 591 1.56 -10.75 2.83
CA ASP A 591 1.77 -12.17 3.09
C ASP A 591 0.63 -12.75 3.94
N LEU A 592 -0.38 -13.30 3.27
CA LEU A 592 -1.52 -13.95 3.92
C LEU A 592 -1.13 -15.27 4.62
N ALA A 593 0.01 -15.89 4.27
CA ALA A 593 0.44 -17.14 4.91
C ALA A 593 0.83 -16.91 6.38
N ALA A 594 1.34 -15.73 6.71
CA ALA A 594 1.59 -15.31 8.09
C ALA A 594 0.33 -15.41 8.97
N GLY A 595 -0.85 -15.17 8.40
CA GLY A 595 -2.13 -15.28 9.08
C GLY A 595 -2.54 -16.69 9.51
N TYR A 596 -1.88 -17.73 8.98
CA TYR A 596 -2.22 -19.14 9.22
C TYR A 596 -1.24 -19.90 10.11
N VAL A 597 -0.14 -19.28 10.52
CA VAL A 597 0.90 -19.93 11.32
C VAL A 597 0.32 -20.45 12.64
N GLY A 598 0.35 -21.77 12.83
CA GLY A 598 -0.15 -22.43 14.04
C GLY A 598 -1.68 -22.64 14.13
N LEU A 599 -2.44 -22.24 13.12
CA LEU A 599 -3.88 -22.45 13.05
C LEU A 599 -4.23 -23.80 12.41
N SER A 600 -5.15 -24.55 13.04
CA SER A 600 -5.68 -25.81 12.49
C SER A 600 -6.97 -25.61 11.68
N SER A 601 -7.63 -24.47 11.86
CA SER A 601 -8.88 -24.10 11.19
C SER A 601 -8.91 -22.59 10.96
N HIS A 602 -9.58 -22.14 9.89
CA HIS A 602 -9.70 -20.72 9.60
C HIS A 602 -10.57 -20.01 10.64
N THR A 603 -10.07 -18.90 11.18
CA THR A 603 -10.81 -18.00 12.07
C THR A 603 -10.51 -16.57 11.69
N ASN A 604 -11.53 -15.79 11.29
CA ASN A 604 -11.36 -14.43 10.78
C ASN A 604 -10.54 -13.52 11.70
N ALA A 605 -10.81 -13.56 13.01
CA ALA A 605 -10.18 -12.68 13.99
C ALA A 605 -8.67 -12.93 14.16
N LEU A 606 -8.27 -14.20 14.37
CA LEU A 606 -6.85 -14.54 14.54
C LEU A 606 -6.08 -14.38 13.23
N PHE A 607 -6.68 -14.77 12.11
CA PHE A 607 -6.09 -14.57 10.79
C PHE A 607 -5.76 -13.10 10.53
N LEU A 608 -6.74 -12.22 10.77
CA LEU A 608 -6.57 -10.78 10.59
C LEU A 608 -5.52 -10.21 11.55
N LEU A 609 -5.57 -10.60 12.84
CA LEU A 609 -4.63 -10.14 13.84
C LEU A 609 -3.18 -10.50 13.47
N LEU A 610 -2.92 -11.75 13.08
CA LEU A 610 -1.59 -12.22 12.72
C LEU A 610 -1.09 -11.56 11.42
N THR A 611 -1.96 -11.44 10.42
CA THR A 611 -1.62 -10.79 9.15
C THR A 611 -1.27 -9.32 9.37
N VAL A 612 -2.11 -8.56 10.08
CA VAL A 612 -1.87 -7.14 10.39
C VAL A 612 -0.62 -6.96 11.25
N SER A 613 -0.41 -7.85 12.24
CA SER A 613 0.77 -7.81 13.10
C SER A 613 2.06 -8.01 12.29
N TYR A 614 2.04 -8.91 11.30
CA TYR A 614 3.19 -9.17 10.43
C TYR A 614 3.40 -8.06 9.39
N THR A 615 2.36 -7.64 8.68
CA THR A 615 2.41 -6.60 7.65
C THR A 615 2.94 -5.27 8.21
N PHE A 616 2.49 -4.86 9.39
CA PHE A 616 2.93 -3.62 10.04
C PHE A 616 4.00 -3.85 11.11
N ALA A 617 4.66 -5.02 11.10
CA ALA A 617 5.61 -5.38 12.15
C ALA A 617 6.76 -4.36 12.27
N GLY A 618 7.28 -3.83 11.16
CA GLY A 618 8.33 -2.79 11.17
C GLY A 618 7.90 -1.53 11.93
N PRO A 619 6.89 -0.78 11.45
CA PRO A 619 6.42 0.44 12.11
C PRO A 619 6.02 0.22 13.58
N ILE A 620 5.31 -0.88 13.88
CA ILE A 620 4.89 -1.19 15.26
C ILE A 620 6.09 -1.45 16.16
N PHE A 621 7.03 -2.31 15.72
CA PHE A 621 8.22 -2.67 16.50
C PHE A 621 9.07 -1.44 16.84
N TRP A 622 9.36 -0.60 15.85
CA TRP A 622 10.22 0.56 16.04
C TRP A 622 9.59 1.58 16.97
N GLN A 623 8.31 1.90 16.79
CA GLN A 623 7.67 2.90 17.66
C GLN A 623 7.48 2.41 19.10
N LEU A 624 7.15 1.13 19.29
CA LEU A 624 7.14 0.54 20.62
C LEU A 624 8.53 0.60 21.25
N SER A 625 9.57 0.27 20.48
CA SER A 625 10.96 0.27 20.96
C SER A 625 11.38 1.68 21.38
N LEU A 626 11.03 2.71 20.60
CA LEU A 626 11.21 4.11 20.98
C LEU A 626 10.58 4.41 22.35
N PHE A 627 9.31 4.02 22.54
CA PHE A 627 8.61 4.25 23.80
C PHE A 627 9.30 3.58 25.00
N TYR A 628 9.60 2.29 24.87
CA TYR A 628 10.26 1.53 25.93
C TYR A 628 11.67 2.08 26.25
N ARG A 629 12.48 2.37 25.21
CA ARG A 629 13.89 2.73 25.35
C ARG A 629 14.12 4.17 25.84
N PHE A 630 13.23 5.11 25.51
CA PHE A 630 13.50 6.52 25.76
C PHE A 630 12.47 7.20 26.67
N PHE A 631 11.25 6.66 26.78
CA PHE A 631 10.14 7.36 27.44
C PHE A 631 9.58 6.63 28.68
N ALA A 632 9.42 5.31 28.64
CA ALA A 632 8.91 4.53 29.77
C ALA A 632 9.79 4.65 31.04
N SER A 633 11.11 4.78 30.88
CA SER A 633 12.05 4.91 32.00
C SER A 633 12.02 6.25 32.74
N GLN A 634 11.48 7.30 32.14
CA GLN A 634 11.47 8.64 32.75
C GLN A 634 10.28 8.83 33.70
N CYS A 635 9.23 8.00 33.58
CA CYS A 635 8.00 8.12 34.36
C CYS A 635 8.17 7.79 35.86
N HIS A 636 9.22 7.07 36.22
CA HIS A 636 9.47 6.63 37.60
C HIS A 636 10.34 7.60 38.42
N ARG A 637 10.84 8.68 37.84
CA ARG A 637 11.88 9.54 38.45
C ARG A 637 11.39 10.86 39.04
N THR A 638 10.16 11.31 38.76
CA THR A 638 9.78 12.71 39.05
C THR A 638 9.18 12.94 40.43
N ARG A 639 9.73 13.92 41.17
CA ARG A 639 9.12 14.56 42.34
C ARG A 639 7.80 15.23 41.92
N TRP A 640 6.83 15.41 42.82
CA TRP A 640 5.50 15.97 42.51
C TRP A 640 5.52 17.28 41.67
N SER A 641 6.54 18.14 41.85
CA SER A 641 6.74 19.38 41.07
C SER A 641 7.28 19.15 39.65
N GLU A 642 8.15 18.16 39.42
CA GLU A 642 8.71 17.80 38.10
C GLU A 642 7.78 16.88 37.29
N ARG A 643 6.81 16.24 37.97
CA ARG A 643 5.82 15.34 37.36
C ARG A 643 4.95 16.07 36.32
N ASN A 644 4.60 17.32 36.57
CA ASN A 644 3.85 18.14 35.62
C ASN A 644 4.66 18.45 34.35
N SER A 645 5.95 18.79 34.48
CA SER A 645 6.82 19.05 33.32
C SER A 645 7.06 17.78 32.48
N SER A 646 7.27 16.63 33.14
CA SER A 646 7.45 15.35 32.46
C SER A 646 6.17 14.86 31.75
N ASN A 647 4.99 15.05 32.36
CA ASN A 647 3.71 14.71 31.73
C ASN A 647 3.41 15.60 30.51
N HIS A 648 3.71 16.91 30.61
CA HIS A 648 3.63 17.80 29.45
C HIS A 648 4.55 17.38 28.31
N LEU A 649 5.77 16.93 28.64
CA LEU A 649 6.74 16.48 27.64
C LEU A 649 6.33 15.14 27.00
N LYS A 650 5.82 14.18 27.77
CA LYS A 650 5.23 12.92 27.26
C LYS A 650 4.12 13.21 26.25
N GLY A 651 3.18 14.09 26.60
CA GLY A 651 2.08 14.50 25.71
C GLY A 651 2.57 15.16 24.40
N ARG A 652 3.69 15.88 24.42
CA ARG A 652 4.29 16.45 23.20
C ARG A 652 4.86 15.39 22.24
N PHE A 653 5.37 14.27 22.74
CA PHE A 653 5.89 13.18 21.90
C PHE A 653 4.79 12.27 21.37
N GLY A 654 3.80 11.94 22.20
CA GLY A 654 2.57 11.28 21.76
C GLY A 654 1.91 12.09 20.65
N SER A 655 1.83 13.42 20.84
CA SER A 655 1.37 14.38 19.83
C SER A 655 2.18 14.30 18.53
N LEU A 656 3.52 14.37 18.54
CA LEU A 656 4.29 14.29 17.29
C LEU A 656 4.14 12.92 16.59
N SER A 657 4.11 11.82 17.35
CA SER A 657 3.95 10.48 16.78
C SER A 657 2.58 10.31 16.11
N LEU A 658 1.53 10.83 16.74
CA LEU A 658 0.18 10.91 16.18
C LEU A 658 0.13 11.88 14.99
N GLY A 659 0.89 12.96 15.04
CA GLY A 659 1.06 13.93 13.96
C GLY A 659 1.66 13.29 12.71
N LEU A 660 2.74 12.50 12.83
CA LEU A 660 3.36 11.79 11.70
C LEU A 660 2.39 10.78 11.06
N LEU A 661 1.64 10.04 11.89
CA LEU A 661 0.64 9.08 11.44
C LEU A 661 -0.53 9.75 10.71
N THR A 662 -1.12 10.77 11.33
CA THR A 662 -2.24 11.51 10.76
C THR A 662 -1.82 12.29 9.52
N ALA A 663 -0.66 12.97 9.52
CA ALA A 663 -0.16 13.70 8.36
C ALA A 663 0.04 12.80 7.14
N THR A 664 0.65 11.62 7.31
CA THR A 664 0.86 10.68 6.19
C THR A 664 -0.47 10.19 5.62
N THR A 665 -1.46 9.95 6.48
CA THR A 665 -2.82 9.54 6.09
C THR A 665 -3.56 10.67 5.37
N THR A 666 -3.50 11.89 5.92
CA THR A 666 -4.11 13.09 5.36
C THR A 666 -3.54 13.42 3.98
N VAL A 667 -2.21 13.37 3.83
CA VAL A 667 -1.56 13.57 2.52
C VAL A 667 -1.98 12.49 1.54
N SER A 668 -2.00 11.21 1.95
CA SER A 668 -2.45 10.12 1.07
C SER A 668 -3.92 10.30 0.63
N ALA A 669 -4.80 10.75 1.54
CA ALA A 669 -6.20 11.06 1.24
C ALA A 669 -6.32 12.26 0.29
N THR A 670 -5.51 13.31 0.51
CA THR A 670 -5.45 14.50 -0.33
C THR A 670 -4.98 14.15 -1.75
N VAL A 671 -3.95 13.31 -1.87
CA VAL A 671 -3.47 12.80 -3.15
C VAL A 671 -4.56 11.98 -3.85
N CYS A 672 -5.22 11.06 -3.14
CA CYS A 672 -6.34 10.30 -3.73
C CYS A 672 -7.48 11.20 -4.20
N PHE A 673 -7.75 12.29 -3.48
CA PHE A 673 -8.78 13.26 -3.84
C PHE A 673 -8.40 14.12 -5.06
N ILE A 674 -7.17 14.62 -5.10
CA ILE A 674 -6.69 15.46 -6.22
C ILE A 674 -6.48 14.61 -7.47
N LEU A 675 -5.94 13.41 -7.31
CA LEU A 675 -5.61 12.46 -8.39
C LEU A 675 -6.69 11.38 -8.56
N HIS A 676 -7.96 11.64 -8.21
CA HIS A 676 -9.03 10.63 -8.25
C HIS A 676 -9.31 10.08 -9.67
N ASN A 677 -8.97 10.84 -10.71
CA ASN A 677 -9.05 10.42 -12.11
C ASN A 677 -7.71 9.93 -12.68
N HIS A 678 -6.66 9.83 -11.85
CA HIS A 678 -5.36 9.35 -12.27
C HIS A 678 -5.36 7.83 -12.36
N LEU A 679 -4.70 7.25 -13.38
CA LEU A 679 -4.60 5.80 -13.58
C LEU A 679 -4.29 5.03 -12.28
N PHE A 680 -3.17 5.38 -11.64
CA PHE A 680 -2.68 4.66 -10.47
C PHE A 680 -3.53 4.85 -9.20
N ILE A 681 -4.70 5.49 -9.30
CA ILE A 681 -5.59 5.70 -8.14
C ILE A 681 -5.93 4.38 -7.47
N TRP A 682 -6.29 3.34 -8.23
CA TRP A 682 -6.70 2.04 -7.67
C TRP A 682 -5.54 1.08 -7.42
N SER A 683 -4.46 1.19 -8.19
CA SER A 683 -3.33 0.25 -8.11
C SER A 683 -2.28 0.65 -7.07
N VAL A 684 -2.14 1.95 -6.75
CA VAL A 684 -1.07 2.46 -5.86
C VAL A 684 -1.59 3.43 -4.80
N PHE A 685 -2.29 4.51 -5.19
CA PHE A 685 -2.65 5.57 -4.25
C PHE A 685 -3.71 5.14 -3.21
N ALA A 686 -4.80 4.51 -3.65
CA ALA A 686 -5.85 4.02 -2.76
C ALA A 686 -5.37 2.88 -1.85
N PRO A 687 -4.59 1.88 -2.34
CA PRO A 687 -3.93 0.93 -1.47
C PRO A 687 -3.07 1.60 -0.39
N LYS A 688 -2.22 2.58 -0.73
CA LYS A 688 -1.43 3.34 0.26
C LYS A 688 -2.33 3.99 1.32
N LEU A 689 -3.38 4.69 0.90
CA LEU A 689 -4.35 5.29 1.84
C LEU A 689 -4.96 4.21 2.76
N PHE A 690 -5.29 3.04 2.22
CA PHE A 690 -5.80 1.92 3.01
C PHE A 690 -4.77 1.40 4.03
N TYR A 691 -3.51 1.20 3.63
CA TYR A 691 -2.44 0.83 4.55
C TYR A 691 -2.31 1.83 5.70
N MET A 692 -2.34 3.13 5.39
CA MET A 692 -2.29 4.19 6.40
C MET A 692 -3.52 4.17 7.32
N ALA A 693 -4.72 3.96 6.77
CA ALA A 693 -5.94 3.86 7.56
C ALA A 693 -5.91 2.65 8.53
N VAL A 694 -5.47 1.48 8.07
CA VAL A 694 -5.31 0.30 8.93
C VAL A 694 -4.27 0.56 10.02
N LEU A 695 -3.14 1.18 9.68
CA LEU A 695 -2.14 1.54 10.67
C LEU A 695 -2.69 2.49 11.73
N ASN A 696 -3.56 3.46 11.38
CA ASN A 696 -4.24 4.30 12.38
C ASN A 696 -5.08 3.49 13.35
N ILE A 697 -5.86 2.53 12.85
CA ILE A 697 -6.74 1.68 13.68
C ILE A 697 -5.92 0.87 14.69
N VAL A 698 -4.74 0.39 14.29
CA VAL A 698 -3.85 -0.40 15.16
C VAL A 698 -3.09 0.50 16.13
N PHE A 699 -2.56 1.62 15.64
CA PHE A 699 -1.52 2.37 16.33
C PHE A 699 -2.08 3.46 17.27
N ILE A 700 -3.24 4.07 16.96
CA ILE A 700 -3.86 5.07 17.83
C ILE A 700 -4.23 4.48 19.21
N PRO A 701 -4.91 3.31 19.32
CA PRO A 701 -5.20 2.72 20.63
C PRO A 701 -3.93 2.42 21.42
N LEU A 702 -2.87 1.99 20.73
CA LEU A 702 -1.58 1.67 21.34
C LEU A 702 -0.89 2.92 21.88
N LEU A 703 -0.90 4.03 21.13
CA LEU A 703 -0.41 5.34 21.60
C LEU A 703 -1.23 5.88 22.77
N VAL A 704 -2.57 5.75 22.73
CA VAL A 704 -3.43 6.18 23.84
C VAL A 704 -3.16 5.36 25.10
N LEU A 705 -3.01 4.04 24.98
CA LEU A 705 -2.61 3.20 26.11
C LEU A 705 -1.26 3.65 26.68
N ILE A 706 -0.29 3.91 25.80
CA ILE A 706 1.03 4.40 26.16
C ILE A 706 0.99 5.76 26.88
N ASP A 707 0.12 6.70 26.48
CA ASP A 707 -0.01 8.01 27.12
C ASP A 707 -0.79 7.96 28.44
N VAL A 708 -1.69 6.97 28.60
CA VAL A 708 -2.44 6.73 29.83
C VAL A 708 -1.58 6.06 30.92
N PHE A 709 -0.57 5.26 30.54
CA PHE A 709 0.34 4.54 31.44
C PHE A 709 1.70 5.25 31.67
#